data_AF-Q54VZ2-F1
#
_entry.id   AF-Q54VZ2-F1
#
_cell.length_a   1.000
_cell.length_b   1.000
_cell.length_c   1.000
_cell.angle_alpha   90.00
_cell.angle_beta   90.00
_cell.angle_gamma   90.00
#
_symmetry.space_group_name_H-M   'P 1'
#
loop_
_entity.id
_entity.type
_entity.pdbx_description
1 polymer ?
#
loop_
_entity_poly.entity_id
_entity_poly.type
_entity_poly.pdbx_seq_one_letter_code
_entity_poly.pdbx_strand_id
1 'polypeptide(L)'
;MKFLLILFISYLIINLVKGQLNLQEEQCLGQIFSNLGVNIQISDYCSSNYAVCNGQFVNVLDIKSYTSTHEFSQIDFQCFSKVTSISISDLKISSTFLIGPFPSEVALSFSNCSTTYSNLFSTIINSNIISLSFYKIDPLQISTTINIKLSYLNRASIFVFSLINVDSSTNYIILINDIPAESTKSFTQISMDIKDLPPMDNIILKGLSLRTYDSPTSKGYSNIQTLKYITSLNIINILGYSDFNQFSLIPNQNNFKTISFTGKLLPTPAGIIDLRNLSGLELLKLSLVSSDFNYQGNIPLNLPQTVTSFDISGGSFSVGVKEFLNAHPNIYTVFITSNQINANFSEWKNRGYDQFSISGNRFQGTVDTSWCTTIITISQNKLTGDLPSCFACHLYNAYINFTVSENLFNPILPCTTLIPNLRFDSSSNILYLYGDDLGFFDIDIKIVSSPTNLFNHLIYSKLFYCDKFTQSNLPEILTLDFTSANKTFILSTVEKPPLVDLVTVASSSALLFFDGSFFNYNKSSIKIKVDDLTCLITQTTFNQTSCLIQGSYNKNSLAQITITVESYYTTKLKILQTNLFAYLNQSTTVYSCSLDCNSLGGICNTLTGQCSFNCPNDCANSLAGTCNSSTGVCNCYTDFQGLDCSLPFKACTSDCSSPLSQGSCNNQTGICQCIPNYQGSNCNIPSHYITSVIPCSIDGGEVLINGWFGNNNDGTHLLSSYNIVIGSLDCIVTSINETTITCNLGAGTGTKNIKIINSINPNVIFNGNGLFNYQNPIKTCPNSCTSLNNGKCNSNTGECQCNDKFSGFDCSTPIKIIESAPPTNTSINKDTGGIELTNQDTIYEISIISLNEISIDGSIIKSHQLKGNWSSDNTTITPDSNYFKFSQQLINNTCKITFTIEEIKLKDKSFTFGSTTFKVEKDSIKLSVLIQDYQYQSSLNTLQLIFYSAVGNDSNSNNDDCNKQDTSIDTSNANNQQISNYIQISKNSKTLVGRFINQVIADSRSTFMSSTIIKDNDNNSSSSVMLGLNLPHCKECLIDPDFSVLVSPDFKESCNESTNKNKWLIPVVVIVPVVGCAVIVTLSIQ
;
A
#
# COMPACT_ATOMS: atom_id res chain seq x y z
N MET A 1 20.44 -42.22 -9.18
CA MET A 1 20.95 -43.09 -10.27
C MET A 1 19.84 -43.68 -11.15
N LYS A 2 18.75 -44.26 -10.61
CA LYS A 2 17.57 -44.68 -11.40
C LYS A 2 16.88 -43.54 -12.19
N PHE A 3 16.88 -42.31 -11.67
CA PHE A 3 16.26 -41.14 -12.34
C PHE A 3 17.08 -40.62 -13.53
N LEU A 4 18.42 -40.72 -13.46
CA LEU A 4 19.29 -40.41 -14.59
C LEU A 4 19.15 -41.44 -15.71
N LEU A 5 18.88 -42.71 -15.38
CA LEU A 5 18.63 -43.74 -16.38
C LEU A 5 17.33 -43.46 -17.15
N ILE A 6 16.29 -42.93 -16.51
CA ILE A 6 15.01 -42.58 -17.17
C ILE A 6 15.16 -41.35 -18.06
N LEU A 7 15.96 -40.35 -17.67
CA LEU A 7 16.26 -39.17 -18.50
C LEU A 7 17.23 -39.49 -19.65
N PHE A 8 18.18 -40.39 -19.46
CA PHE A 8 19.03 -40.87 -20.55
C PHE A 8 18.22 -41.74 -21.52
N ILE A 9 17.27 -42.54 -21.00
CA ILE A 9 16.32 -43.29 -21.83
C ILE A 9 15.32 -42.35 -22.51
N SER A 10 14.85 -41.26 -21.90
CA SER A 10 13.97 -40.30 -22.60
C SER A 10 14.74 -39.47 -23.62
N TYR A 11 15.99 -39.07 -23.36
CA TYR A 11 16.83 -38.38 -24.32
C TYR A 11 17.32 -39.30 -25.45
N LEU A 12 17.57 -40.60 -25.17
CA LEU A 12 17.77 -41.62 -26.21
C LEU A 12 16.46 -41.97 -26.91
N ILE A 13 15.29 -41.95 -26.29
CA ILE A 13 14.02 -42.25 -26.99
C ILE A 13 13.59 -41.05 -27.84
N ILE A 14 13.88 -39.81 -27.42
CA ILE A 14 13.63 -38.60 -28.21
C ILE A 14 14.66 -38.45 -29.34
N ASN A 15 15.90 -38.97 -29.21
CA ASN A 15 16.91 -38.89 -30.28
C ASN A 15 17.11 -40.18 -31.11
N LEU A 16 16.76 -41.39 -30.63
CA LEU A 16 16.90 -42.65 -31.39
C LEU A 16 15.63 -43.11 -32.10
N VAL A 17 14.54 -42.35 -32.00
CA VAL A 17 13.52 -42.39 -33.05
C VAL A 17 13.43 -41.00 -33.63
N LYS A 18 14.47 -40.58 -34.37
CA LYS A 18 14.22 -39.79 -35.59
C LYS A 18 13.27 -40.64 -36.41
N GLY A 19 11.97 -40.52 -36.15
CA GLY A 19 10.96 -41.16 -36.97
C GLY A 19 11.24 -40.69 -38.37
N GLN A 20 11.68 -41.59 -39.25
CA GLN A 20 11.71 -41.29 -40.66
C GLN A 20 10.30 -40.82 -41.00
N LEU A 21 10.19 -39.66 -41.66
CA LEU A 21 8.92 -39.21 -42.20
C LEU A 21 8.28 -40.37 -42.94
N ASN A 22 6.96 -40.52 -42.83
CA ASN A 22 6.32 -41.49 -43.69
C ASN A 22 6.62 -41.12 -45.17
N LEU A 23 6.70 -42.12 -46.05
CA LEU A 23 7.16 -41.93 -47.42
C LEU A 23 6.36 -40.86 -48.17
N GLN A 24 5.06 -40.72 -47.88
CA GLN A 24 4.19 -39.73 -48.50
C GLN A 24 4.54 -38.30 -48.07
N GLU A 25 4.77 -38.07 -46.78
CA GLU A 25 5.17 -36.76 -46.23
C GLU A 25 6.57 -36.37 -46.72
N GLU A 26 7.50 -37.33 -46.78
CA GLU A 26 8.85 -37.14 -47.31
C GLU A 26 8.82 -36.72 -48.78
N GLN A 27 8.07 -37.43 -49.62
CA GLN A 27 7.90 -37.11 -51.04
C GLN A 27 7.26 -35.73 -51.24
N CYS A 28 6.25 -35.41 -50.44
CA CYS A 28 5.54 -34.15 -50.57
C CYS A 28 6.40 -32.95 -50.16
N LEU A 29 7.16 -33.09 -49.08
CA LEU A 29 8.08 -32.05 -48.65
C LEU A 29 9.23 -31.87 -49.66
N GLY A 30 9.70 -32.96 -50.27
CA GLY A 30 10.64 -32.91 -51.39
C GLY A 30 10.07 -32.15 -52.61
N GLN A 31 8.79 -32.36 -52.95
CA GLN A 31 8.12 -31.62 -54.02
C GLN A 31 8.02 -30.12 -53.70
N ILE A 32 7.69 -29.77 -52.46
CA ILE A 32 7.68 -28.37 -52.00
C ILE A 32 9.08 -27.76 -52.16
N PHE A 33 10.14 -28.41 -51.70
CA PHE A 33 11.50 -27.89 -51.83
C PHE A 33 11.95 -27.76 -53.29
N SER A 34 11.56 -28.71 -54.15
CA SER A 34 11.76 -28.60 -55.60
C SER A 34 11.03 -27.38 -56.17
N ASN A 35 9.76 -27.16 -55.80
CA ASN A 35 8.98 -26.01 -56.24
C ASN A 35 9.56 -24.67 -55.72
N LEU A 36 10.19 -24.68 -54.56
CA LEU A 36 10.90 -23.52 -54.00
C LEU A 36 12.27 -23.28 -54.64
N GLY A 37 12.84 -24.27 -55.35
CA GLY A 37 14.20 -24.23 -55.88
C GLY A 37 15.28 -24.39 -54.80
N VAL A 38 14.94 -25.01 -53.67
CA VAL A 38 15.85 -25.21 -52.53
C VAL A 38 16.29 -26.68 -52.50
N ASN A 39 17.59 -26.91 -52.32
CA ASN A 39 18.14 -28.26 -52.18
C ASN A 39 18.46 -28.55 -50.71
N ILE A 40 17.67 -29.40 -50.08
CA ILE A 40 17.82 -29.85 -48.68
C ILE A 40 18.01 -31.37 -48.70
N GLN A 41 18.94 -31.88 -47.90
CA GLN A 41 19.08 -33.33 -47.75
C GLN A 41 17.87 -33.89 -46.99
N ILE A 42 17.40 -35.08 -47.38
CA ILE A 42 16.22 -35.72 -46.78
C ILE A 42 16.35 -35.84 -45.25
N SER A 43 17.56 -36.12 -44.75
CA SER A 43 17.85 -36.20 -43.31
C SER A 43 17.56 -34.91 -42.53
N ASP A 44 17.52 -33.79 -43.24
CA ASP A 44 17.48 -32.44 -42.68
C ASP A 44 16.11 -31.78 -42.88
N TYR A 45 15.17 -32.45 -43.53
CA TYR A 45 13.82 -31.93 -43.81
C TYR A 45 13.14 -31.37 -42.56
N CYS A 46 13.11 -32.16 -41.48
CA CYS A 46 12.48 -31.80 -40.21
C CYS A 46 13.34 -30.89 -39.31
N SER A 47 14.60 -30.65 -39.68
CA SER A 47 15.49 -29.69 -39.01
C SER A 47 15.71 -28.44 -39.86
N SER A 48 15.03 -28.32 -41.00
CA SER A 48 15.12 -27.16 -41.87
C SER A 48 14.33 -25.99 -41.29
N ASN A 49 14.63 -24.78 -41.77
CA ASN A 49 13.84 -23.60 -41.43
C ASN A 49 12.44 -23.59 -42.07
N TYR A 50 12.07 -24.64 -42.81
CA TYR A 50 10.83 -24.70 -43.59
C TYR A 50 9.78 -25.65 -43.02
N ALA A 51 10.16 -26.61 -42.19
CA ALA A 51 9.23 -27.64 -41.70
C ALA A 51 9.59 -28.09 -40.28
N VAL A 52 8.56 -28.27 -39.45
CA VAL A 52 8.66 -28.89 -38.11
C VAL A 52 7.86 -30.16 -38.10
N CYS A 53 8.49 -31.28 -37.72
CA CYS A 53 7.88 -32.60 -37.69
C CYS A 53 7.62 -33.08 -36.26
N ASN A 54 6.57 -33.86 -36.08
CA ASN A 54 6.32 -34.63 -34.86
C ASN A 54 6.22 -36.12 -35.21
N GLY A 55 7.22 -36.90 -34.79
CA GLY A 55 7.33 -38.30 -35.16
C GLY A 55 7.46 -38.46 -36.69
N GLN A 56 6.51 -39.15 -37.31
CA GLN A 56 6.52 -39.46 -38.75
C GLN A 56 5.77 -38.45 -39.62
N PHE A 57 5.28 -37.34 -39.04
CA PHE A 57 4.42 -36.37 -39.71
C PHE A 57 4.98 -34.94 -39.62
N VAL A 58 4.71 -34.14 -40.63
CA VAL A 58 4.93 -32.70 -40.69
C VAL A 58 3.75 -32.01 -39.99
N ASN A 59 4.06 -31.22 -38.97
CA ASN A 59 3.07 -30.51 -38.17
C ASN A 59 2.96 -29.02 -38.56
N VAL A 60 4.09 -28.39 -38.94
CA VAL A 60 4.16 -26.97 -39.29
C VAL A 60 5.01 -26.81 -40.54
N LEU A 61 4.54 -25.97 -41.47
CA LEU A 61 5.27 -25.54 -42.66
C LEU A 61 5.44 -24.02 -42.65
N ASP A 62 6.65 -23.54 -42.91
CA ASP A 62 6.99 -22.13 -43.13
C ASP A 62 7.76 -21.99 -44.46
N ILE A 63 7.02 -21.88 -45.56
CA ILE A 63 7.59 -21.83 -46.91
C ILE A 63 7.76 -20.40 -47.39
N LYS A 64 8.94 -20.10 -47.92
CA LYS A 64 9.28 -18.77 -48.43
C LYS A 64 10.32 -18.84 -49.54
N SER A 65 10.18 -18.00 -50.56
CA SER A 65 11.15 -17.86 -51.64
C SER A 65 10.91 -16.57 -52.41
N TYR A 66 11.98 -15.83 -52.72
CA TYR A 66 11.92 -14.64 -53.60
C TYR A 66 12.08 -14.99 -55.08
N THR A 67 12.45 -16.23 -55.39
CA THR A 67 12.85 -16.66 -56.72
C THR A 67 11.91 -17.70 -57.33
N SER A 68 11.10 -18.36 -56.51
CA SER A 68 10.15 -19.35 -57.02
C SER A 68 9.04 -18.68 -57.83
N THR A 69 8.82 -19.19 -59.03
CA THR A 69 7.71 -18.78 -59.92
C THR A 69 6.52 -19.74 -59.82
N HIS A 70 6.61 -20.76 -58.95
CA HIS A 70 5.55 -21.75 -58.79
C HIS A 70 4.31 -21.11 -58.12
N GLU A 71 3.14 -21.42 -58.65
CA GLU A 71 1.86 -21.00 -58.07
C GLU A 71 1.36 -22.05 -57.10
N PHE A 72 1.59 -21.82 -55.80
CA PHE A 72 1.21 -22.77 -54.76
C PHE A 72 -0.32 -22.83 -54.62
N SER A 73 -0.85 -24.04 -54.54
CA SER A 73 -2.26 -24.34 -54.34
C SER A 73 -2.44 -25.20 -53.10
N GLN A 74 -3.68 -25.46 -52.71
CA GLN A 74 -3.97 -26.40 -51.63
C GLN A 74 -3.51 -27.83 -51.93
N ILE A 75 -3.41 -28.22 -53.22
CA ILE A 75 -3.02 -29.57 -53.64
C ILE A 75 -1.60 -29.89 -53.16
N ASP A 76 -0.73 -28.88 -53.16
CA ASP A 76 0.66 -28.99 -52.71
C ASP A 76 0.79 -29.36 -51.21
N PHE A 77 -0.31 -29.28 -50.44
CA PHE A 77 -0.32 -29.55 -49.01
C PHE A 77 -1.25 -30.70 -48.59
N GLN A 78 -2.03 -31.28 -49.52
CA GLN A 78 -3.04 -32.31 -49.20
C GLN A 78 -2.46 -33.63 -48.68
N CYS A 79 -1.21 -33.89 -49.04
CA CYS A 79 -0.43 -35.05 -48.61
C CYS A 79 -0.11 -35.07 -47.10
N PHE A 80 -0.12 -33.91 -46.42
CA PHE A 80 0.31 -33.79 -45.02
C PHE A 80 -0.86 -34.07 -44.08
N SER A 81 -0.97 -35.30 -43.61
CA SER A 81 -2.15 -35.80 -42.88
C SER A 81 -2.35 -35.18 -41.49
N LYS A 82 -1.33 -34.53 -40.93
CA LYS A 82 -1.31 -33.94 -39.57
C LYS A 82 -0.85 -32.48 -39.55
N VAL A 83 -0.84 -31.80 -40.70
CA VAL A 83 -0.44 -30.39 -40.74
C VAL A 83 -1.43 -29.54 -39.96
N THR A 84 -0.89 -28.73 -39.04
CA THR A 84 -1.67 -27.84 -38.17
C THR A 84 -1.45 -26.37 -38.50
N SER A 85 -0.33 -26.02 -39.12
CA SER A 85 -0.01 -24.65 -39.52
C SER A 85 0.78 -24.62 -40.82
N ILE A 86 0.38 -23.73 -41.72
CA ILE A 86 1.06 -23.47 -42.99
C ILE A 86 1.23 -21.95 -43.11
N SER A 87 2.49 -21.51 -43.16
CA SER A 87 2.88 -20.14 -43.45
C SER A 87 3.54 -20.09 -44.83
N ILE A 88 3.09 -19.15 -45.67
CA ILE A 88 3.59 -18.95 -47.02
C ILE A 88 4.02 -17.49 -47.16
N SER A 89 5.27 -17.23 -47.52
CA SER A 89 5.78 -15.86 -47.68
C SER A 89 6.44 -15.61 -49.04
N ASP A 90 6.20 -14.43 -49.61
CA ASP A 90 6.85 -13.93 -50.84
C ASP A 90 6.58 -14.79 -52.10
N LEU A 91 5.47 -15.52 -52.12
CA LEU A 91 5.14 -16.51 -53.17
C LEU A 91 3.85 -16.20 -53.90
N LYS A 92 3.67 -16.78 -55.09
CA LYS A 92 2.38 -16.76 -55.80
C LYS A 92 1.48 -17.88 -55.27
N ILE A 93 0.23 -17.57 -54.95
CA ILE A 93 -0.77 -18.56 -54.50
C ILE A 93 -1.99 -18.59 -55.42
N SER A 94 -2.58 -19.77 -55.57
CA SER A 94 -3.79 -19.96 -56.35
C SER A 94 -4.95 -19.14 -55.80
N SER A 95 -5.73 -18.51 -56.68
CA SER A 95 -6.97 -17.84 -56.31
C SER A 95 -8.06 -18.80 -55.78
N THR A 96 -7.82 -20.12 -55.82
CA THR A 96 -8.73 -21.16 -55.28
C THR A 96 -8.20 -21.82 -54.00
N PHE A 97 -7.08 -21.35 -53.45
CA PHE A 97 -6.37 -21.98 -52.34
C PHE A 97 -7.27 -22.29 -51.13
N LEU A 98 -8.17 -21.35 -50.77
CA LEU A 98 -8.99 -21.46 -49.58
C LEU A 98 -10.15 -22.47 -49.69
N ILE A 99 -10.46 -22.99 -50.89
CA ILE A 99 -11.55 -23.96 -51.10
C ILE A 99 -11.18 -25.34 -50.50
N GLY A 100 -9.88 -25.65 -50.41
CA GLY A 100 -9.39 -26.93 -49.94
C GLY A 100 -9.64 -28.07 -50.96
N PRO A 101 -9.72 -29.33 -50.50
CA PRO A 101 -9.70 -29.78 -49.11
C PRO A 101 -8.33 -29.64 -48.43
N PHE A 102 -8.35 -29.49 -47.10
CA PHE A 102 -7.21 -29.72 -46.21
C PHE A 102 -7.50 -30.97 -45.36
N PRO A 103 -6.51 -31.83 -45.08
CA PRO A 103 -6.76 -33.13 -44.42
C PRO A 103 -7.10 -33.00 -42.93
N SER A 104 -6.63 -31.96 -42.26
CA SER A 104 -6.86 -31.67 -40.84
C SER A 104 -7.15 -30.19 -40.62
N GLU A 105 -7.60 -29.84 -39.41
CA GLU A 105 -7.71 -28.43 -39.00
C GLU A 105 -6.36 -27.73 -39.14
N VAL A 106 -6.36 -26.57 -39.81
CA VAL A 106 -5.14 -25.86 -40.19
C VAL A 106 -5.27 -24.36 -39.96
N ALA A 107 -4.19 -23.77 -39.43
CA ALA A 107 -3.98 -22.33 -39.41
C ALA A 107 -3.16 -21.91 -40.63
N LEU A 108 -3.72 -21.03 -41.47
CA LEU A 108 -3.07 -20.52 -42.68
C LEU A 108 -2.58 -19.09 -42.47
N SER A 109 -1.32 -18.83 -42.82
CA SER A 109 -0.75 -17.49 -42.86
C SER A 109 -0.08 -17.23 -44.21
N PHE A 110 -0.36 -16.08 -44.79
CA PHE A 110 0.25 -15.62 -46.04
C PHE A 110 0.91 -14.26 -45.80
N SER A 111 2.16 -14.09 -46.19
CA SER A 111 2.87 -12.81 -46.07
C SER A 111 3.42 -12.37 -47.43
N ASN A 112 3.02 -11.19 -47.90
CA ASN A 112 3.49 -10.66 -49.19
C ASN A 112 3.31 -11.65 -50.38
N CYS A 113 2.23 -12.44 -50.36
CA CYS A 113 1.90 -13.35 -51.44
C CYS A 113 1.13 -12.64 -52.56
N SER A 114 1.30 -13.08 -53.80
CA SER A 114 0.55 -12.56 -54.95
C SER A 114 -0.58 -13.52 -55.36
N THR A 115 -1.78 -12.98 -55.59
CA THR A 115 -2.95 -13.73 -56.08
C THR A 115 -4.06 -12.77 -56.52
N THR A 116 -5.12 -13.29 -57.14
CA THR A 116 -6.36 -12.53 -57.37
C THR A 116 -7.24 -12.59 -56.14
N TYR A 117 -7.06 -11.66 -55.19
CA TYR A 117 -7.78 -11.67 -53.91
C TYR A 117 -9.31 -11.61 -54.01
N SER A 118 -9.85 -10.92 -55.02
CA SER A 118 -11.30 -10.89 -55.28
C SER A 118 -11.86 -12.28 -55.58
N ASN A 119 -11.11 -13.10 -56.31
CA ASN A 119 -11.46 -14.50 -56.56
C ASN A 119 -11.22 -15.37 -55.32
N LEU A 120 -10.17 -15.09 -54.55
CA LEU A 120 -9.82 -15.85 -53.33
C LEU A 120 -10.95 -15.86 -52.28
N PHE A 121 -11.66 -14.73 -52.13
CA PHE A 121 -12.79 -14.58 -51.20
C PHE A 121 -14.17 -14.71 -51.88
N SER A 122 -14.23 -15.22 -53.11
CA SER A 122 -15.50 -15.33 -53.87
C SER A 122 -16.40 -16.49 -53.41
N THR A 123 -15.87 -17.44 -52.62
CA THR A 123 -16.59 -18.63 -52.15
C THR A 123 -16.32 -18.89 -50.66
N ILE A 124 -17.12 -19.77 -50.05
CA ILE A 124 -16.95 -20.17 -48.65
C ILE A 124 -15.60 -20.87 -48.48
N ILE A 125 -14.82 -20.46 -47.47
CA ILE A 125 -13.53 -21.10 -47.20
C ILE A 125 -13.73 -22.49 -46.59
N ASN A 126 -12.76 -23.37 -46.79
CA ASN A 126 -12.79 -24.73 -46.27
C ASN A 126 -13.01 -24.75 -44.74
N SER A 127 -13.89 -25.63 -44.26
CA SER A 127 -14.24 -25.75 -42.84
C SER A 127 -13.07 -26.13 -41.93
N ASN A 128 -12.00 -26.71 -42.49
CA ASN A 128 -10.82 -27.08 -41.72
C ASN A 128 -9.89 -25.88 -41.47
N ILE A 129 -10.12 -24.72 -42.10
CA ILE A 129 -9.35 -23.51 -41.82
C ILE A 129 -9.89 -22.87 -40.53
N ILE A 130 -9.13 -23.01 -39.44
CA ILE A 130 -9.50 -22.50 -38.10
C ILE A 130 -8.93 -21.10 -37.80
N SER A 131 -7.89 -20.71 -38.54
CA SER A 131 -7.26 -19.39 -38.51
C SER A 131 -6.79 -19.04 -39.92
N LEU A 132 -7.04 -17.81 -40.35
CA LEU A 132 -6.68 -17.34 -41.68
C LEU A 132 -6.10 -15.93 -41.60
N SER A 133 -4.84 -15.76 -41.99
CA SER A 133 -4.15 -14.48 -41.88
C SER A 133 -3.43 -14.11 -43.17
N PHE A 134 -3.64 -12.88 -43.63
CA PHE A 134 -2.88 -12.26 -44.71
C PHE A 134 -2.19 -11.01 -44.17
N TYR A 135 -0.87 -10.99 -44.30
CA TYR A 135 0.00 -9.92 -43.84
C TYR A 135 0.76 -9.32 -45.00
N LYS A 136 1.12 -8.04 -44.89
CA LYS A 136 2.02 -7.37 -45.83
C LYS A 136 1.56 -7.55 -47.29
N ILE A 137 0.27 -7.41 -47.55
CA ILE A 137 -0.23 -7.38 -48.93
C ILE A 137 0.20 -6.06 -49.58
N ASP A 138 0.87 -6.12 -50.72
CA ASP A 138 1.17 -4.92 -51.51
C ASP A 138 -0.15 -4.31 -52.06
N PRO A 139 -0.44 -3.03 -51.78
CA PRO A 139 -1.58 -2.32 -52.36
C PRO A 139 -1.72 -2.44 -53.88
N LEU A 140 -0.62 -2.59 -54.62
CA LEU A 140 -0.64 -2.78 -56.08
C LEU A 140 -1.36 -4.07 -56.51
N GLN A 141 -1.47 -5.06 -55.62
CA GLN A 141 -2.21 -6.30 -55.86
C GLN A 141 -3.73 -6.10 -55.73
N ILE A 142 -4.17 -4.97 -55.19
CA ILE A 142 -5.58 -4.64 -54.94
C ILE A 142 -6.06 -3.69 -56.04
N SER A 143 -6.35 -4.25 -57.21
CA SER A 143 -6.88 -3.51 -58.37
C SER A 143 -8.40 -3.58 -58.50
N THR A 144 -9.06 -4.45 -57.73
CA THR A 144 -10.51 -4.68 -57.76
C THR A 144 -11.06 -4.83 -56.35
N THR A 145 -12.35 -4.55 -56.17
CA THR A 145 -13.04 -4.75 -54.89
C THR A 145 -12.95 -6.20 -54.40
N ILE A 146 -12.55 -6.38 -53.16
CA ILE A 146 -12.48 -7.64 -52.41
C ILE A 146 -13.60 -7.62 -51.38
N ASN A 147 -14.63 -8.43 -51.62
CA ASN A 147 -15.75 -8.59 -50.70
C ASN A 147 -15.48 -9.79 -49.79
N ILE A 148 -15.32 -9.54 -48.49
CA ILE A 148 -15.11 -10.58 -47.48
C ILE A 148 -16.40 -10.72 -46.68
N LYS A 149 -17.13 -11.81 -46.89
CA LYS A 149 -18.37 -12.10 -46.16
C LYS A 149 -18.07 -12.85 -44.87
N LEU A 150 -18.64 -12.42 -43.75
CA LEU A 150 -18.46 -13.12 -42.47
C LEU A 150 -19.01 -14.55 -42.52
N SER A 151 -20.07 -14.82 -43.30
CA SER A 151 -20.58 -16.19 -43.51
C SER A 151 -19.56 -17.10 -44.20
N TYR A 152 -18.70 -16.54 -45.08
CA TYR A 152 -17.69 -17.31 -45.82
C TYR A 152 -16.51 -17.69 -44.93
N LEU A 153 -16.28 -16.96 -43.84
CA LEU A 153 -15.27 -17.27 -42.81
C LEU A 153 -15.77 -18.38 -41.88
N ASN A 154 -16.07 -19.56 -42.42
CA ASN A 154 -16.80 -20.69 -41.81
C ASN A 154 -16.47 -20.96 -40.32
N ARG A 155 -15.49 -21.83 -40.02
CA ARG A 155 -15.00 -22.15 -38.67
C ARG A 155 -13.79 -21.31 -38.25
N ALA A 156 -13.36 -20.37 -39.09
CA ALA A 156 -12.22 -19.52 -38.80
C ALA A 156 -12.52 -18.60 -37.62
N SER A 157 -11.89 -18.86 -36.48
CA SER A 157 -12.05 -18.07 -35.25
C SER A 157 -11.15 -16.84 -35.23
N ILE A 158 -10.06 -16.86 -36.00
CA ILE A 158 -9.11 -15.75 -36.17
C ILE A 158 -9.07 -15.39 -37.65
N PHE A 159 -9.26 -14.12 -37.96
CA PHE A 159 -9.12 -13.59 -39.32
C PHE A 159 -8.26 -12.33 -39.33
N VAL A 160 -7.22 -12.31 -40.18
CA VAL A 160 -6.37 -11.14 -40.37
C VAL A 160 -6.24 -10.80 -41.86
N PHE A 161 -6.40 -9.53 -42.21
CA PHE A 161 -6.19 -9.02 -43.57
C PHE A 161 -5.51 -7.65 -43.54
N SER A 162 -4.19 -7.63 -43.76
CA SER A 162 -3.33 -6.47 -43.51
C SER A 162 -2.41 -6.17 -44.69
N LEU A 163 -2.42 -4.92 -45.14
CA LEU A 163 -1.55 -4.35 -46.17
C LEU A 163 -0.18 -3.98 -45.60
N ILE A 164 0.82 -3.89 -46.49
CA ILE A 164 2.15 -3.34 -46.16
C ILE A 164 2.00 -1.87 -45.73
N ASN A 165 1.42 -1.07 -46.62
CA ASN A 165 1.11 0.33 -46.39
C ASN A 165 -0.39 0.51 -46.57
N VAL A 166 -1.03 1.15 -45.60
CA VAL A 166 -2.44 1.52 -45.68
C VAL A 166 -2.53 2.77 -46.57
N ASP A 167 -3.15 2.62 -47.74
CA ASP A 167 -3.37 3.69 -48.71
C ASP A 167 -4.83 3.69 -49.23
N SER A 168 -5.12 4.42 -50.31
CA SER A 168 -6.46 4.47 -50.89
C SER A 168 -6.99 3.10 -51.37
N SER A 169 -6.14 2.08 -51.51
CA SER A 169 -6.53 0.72 -51.85
C SER A 169 -7.42 0.06 -50.80
N THR A 170 -7.37 0.51 -49.53
CA THR A 170 -8.28 -0.01 -48.49
C THR A 170 -9.74 0.21 -48.81
N ASN A 171 -10.06 1.18 -49.69
CA ASN A 171 -11.42 1.39 -50.19
C ASN A 171 -11.98 0.22 -50.98
N TYR A 172 -11.11 -0.64 -51.54
CA TYR A 172 -11.51 -1.84 -52.24
C TYR A 172 -11.72 -3.04 -51.31
N ILE A 173 -11.32 -2.95 -50.03
CA ILE A 173 -11.48 -4.04 -49.06
C ILE A 173 -12.76 -3.79 -48.26
N ILE A 174 -13.75 -4.65 -48.47
CA ILE A 174 -15.08 -4.50 -47.88
C ILE A 174 -15.38 -5.73 -47.02
N LEU A 175 -15.54 -5.52 -45.72
CA LEU A 175 -16.12 -6.51 -44.83
C LEU A 175 -17.64 -6.44 -44.92
N ILE A 176 -18.27 -7.58 -45.18
CA ILE A 176 -19.72 -7.70 -45.26
C ILE A 176 -20.19 -8.60 -44.11
N ASN A 177 -20.98 -8.03 -43.19
CA ASN A 177 -21.75 -8.85 -42.27
C ASN A 177 -23.04 -9.31 -42.97
N ASP A 178 -23.03 -10.55 -43.43
CA ASP A 178 -24.18 -11.23 -44.04
C ASP A 178 -24.78 -12.31 -43.11
N ILE A 179 -24.42 -12.30 -41.83
CA ILE A 179 -25.02 -13.17 -40.82
C ILE A 179 -26.44 -12.67 -40.54
N PRO A 180 -27.48 -13.54 -40.58
CA PRO A 180 -28.85 -13.15 -40.25
C PRO A 180 -28.93 -12.49 -38.88
N ALA A 181 -29.72 -11.42 -38.74
CA ALA A 181 -29.81 -10.64 -37.49
C ALA A 181 -30.19 -11.47 -36.25
N GLU A 182 -30.99 -12.54 -36.43
CA GLU A 182 -31.41 -13.47 -35.37
C GLU A 182 -30.32 -14.48 -34.98
N SER A 183 -29.26 -14.62 -35.79
CA SER A 183 -28.17 -15.57 -35.57
C SER A 183 -26.93 -14.85 -35.10
N THR A 184 -26.20 -15.44 -34.16
CA THR A 184 -24.90 -14.90 -33.72
C THR A 184 -23.74 -15.68 -34.31
N LYS A 185 -22.62 -14.99 -34.54
CA LYS A 185 -21.36 -15.64 -34.91
C LYS A 185 -20.24 -15.18 -34.00
N SER A 186 -19.46 -16.13 -33.50
CA SER A 186 -18.36 -15.87 -32.58
C SER A 186 -17.03 -15.95 -33.28
N PHE A 187 -16.15 -15.01 -32.95
CA PHE A 187 -14.76 -14.98 -33.37
C PHE A 187 -13.88 -14.69 -32.15
N THR A 188 -12.68 -15.24 -32.15
CA THR A 188 -11.64 -14.85 -31.19
C THR A 188 -11.09 -13.49 -31.58
N GLN A 189 -10.70 -13.31 -32.83
CA GLN A 189 -10.05 -12.09 -33.29
C GLN A 189 -10.35 -11.79 -34.76
N ILE A 190 -10.64 -10.53 -35.06
CA ILE A 190 -10.64 -9.98 -36.42
C ILE A 190 -9.69 -8.79 -36.47
N SER A 191 -8.74 -8.80 -37.40
CA SER A 191 -7.86 -7.66 -37.66
C SER A 191 -7.81 -7.31 -39.13
N MET A 192 -8.23 -6.11 -39.53
CA MET A 192 -8.33 -5.80 -40.95
C MET A 192 -8.05 -4.33 -41.29
N ASP A 193 -7.51 -4.13 -42.48
CA ASP A 193 -7.46 -2.83 -43.14
C ASP A 193 -8.73 -2.66 -43.97
N ILE A 194 -9.61 -1.75 -43.57
CA ILE A 194 -10.93 -1.59 -44.19
C ILE A 194 -11.29 -0.11 -44.33
N LYS A 195 -12.28 0.15 -45.19
CA LYS A 195 -12.88 1.48 -45.34
C LYS A 195 -13.87 1.83 -44.22
N ASP A 196 -14.75 0.88 -43.90
CA ASP A 196 -15.88 1.10 -42.99
C ASP A 196 -16.23 -0.20 -42.27
N LEU A 197 -16.80 -0.06 -41.07
CA LEU A 197 -17.26 -1.14 -40.22
C LEU A 197 -18.73 -1.47 -40.58
N PRO A 198 -19.08 -2.70 -41.00
CA PRO A 198 -20.48 -3.10 -41.14
C PRO A 198 -21.19 -3.19 -39.78
N PRO A 199 -22.53 -3.32 -39.70
CA PRO A 199 -23.21 -3.63 -38.46
C PRO A 199 -22.64 -4.91 -37.82
N MET A 200 -22.42 -4.92 -36.52
CA MET A 200 -21.82 -6.02 -35.76
C MET A 200 -22.70 -6.47 -34.57
N ASP A 201 -23.98 -6.11 -34.55
CA ASP A 201 -24.89 -6.38 -33.43
C ASP A 201 -24.98 -7.85 -33.04
N ASN A 202 -24.75 -8.75 -34.00
CA ASN A 202 -24.82 -10.19 -33.85
C ASN A 202 -23.45 -10.89 -33.86
N ILE A 203 -22.36 -10.13 -33.78
CA ILE A 203 -21.00 -10.67 -33.80
C ILE A 203 -20.38 -10.59 -32.40
N ILE A 204 -19.96 -11.74 -31.88
CA ILE A 204 -19.29 -11.86 -30.57
C ILE A 204 -17.78 -11.96 -30.82
N LEU A 205 -16.99 -11.06 -30.23
CA LEU A 205 -15.56 -10.93 -30.51
C LEU A 205 -14.76 -10.64 -29.24
N LYS A 206 -13.66 -11.39 -29.01
CA LYS A 206 -12.71 -11.03 -27.96
C LYS A 206 -11.84 -9.84 -28.38
N GLY A 207 -11.38 -9.79 -29.63
CA GLY A 207 -10.55 -8.71 -30.15
C GLY A 207 -10.94 -8.25 -31.56
N LEU A 208 -11.12 -6.95 -31.75
CA LEU A 208 -11.32 -6.31 -33.05
C LEU A 208 -10.24 -5.26 -33.28
N SER A 209 -9.45 -5.39 -34.35
CA SER A 209 -8.39 -4.43 -34.70
C SER A 209 -8.57 -3.89 -36.12
N LEU A 210 -8.74 -2.58 -36.28
CA LEU A 210 -9.03 -1.96 -37.56
C LEU A 210 -7.91 -0.97 -37.94
N ARG A 211 -7.50 -0.93 -39.20
CA ARG A 211 -6.73 0.19 -39.75
C ARG A 211 -7.46 0.84 -40.92
N THR A 212 -7.55 2.16 -40.93
CA THR A 212 -8.28 2.92 -41.96
C THR A 212 -7.35 3.95 -42.61
N TYR A 213 -7.40 4.09 -43.94
CA TYR A 213 -6.57 5.05 -44.66
C TYR A 213 -7.01 6.49 -44.48
N ASP A 214 -8.26 6.79 -44.81
CA ASP A 214 -8.85 8.11 -44.58
C ASP A 214 -9.82 8.02 -43.43
N SER A 215 -9.78 9.02 -42.54
CA SER A 215 -10.84 9.16 -41.56
C SER A 215 -12.10 9.45 -42.35
N PRO A 216 -13.14 8.65 -42.15
CA PRO A 216 -14.33 8.80 -42.94
C PRO A 216 -15.03 10.08 -42.50
N THR A 217 -14.82 11.15 -43.26
CA THR A 217 -15.20 12.55 -42.97
C THR A 217 -16.68 12.78 -42.68
N SER A 218 -17.52 11.74 -42.67
CA SER A 218 -18.87 11.77 -42.08
C SER A 218 -19.51 10.38 -41.80
N LYS A 219 -18.86 9.22 -41.99
CA LYS A 219 -19.59 7.91 -42.00
C LYS A 219 -18.91 6.62 -41.52
N GLY A 220 -17.61 6.54 -41.31
CA GLY A 220 -16.95 5.21 -41.36
C GLY A 220 -16.63 4.58 -40.01
N TYR A 221 -17.38 4.99 -39.01
CA TYR A 221 -17.68 4.20 -37.83
C TYR A 221 -19.19 4.16 -37.63
N SER A 222 -20.00 4.31 -38.69
CA SER A 222 -21.46 4.42 -38.60
C SER A 222 -22.13 3.27 -37.85
N ASN A 223 -21.41 2.18 -37.59
CA ASN A 223 -21.84 1.04 -36.81
C ASN A 223 -21.05 0.83 -35.49
N ILE A 224 -20.28 1.79 -34.98
CA ILE A 224 -19.61 1.64 -33.68
C ILE A 224 -20.62 1.32 -32.57
N GLN A 225 -21.81 1.91 -32.61
CA GLN A 225 -22.89 1.63 -31.67
C GLN A 225 -23.36 0.16 -31.70
N THR A 226 -23.06 -0.58 -32.76
CA THR A 226 -23.40 -2.01 -32.90
C THR A 226 -22.37 -2.93 -32.23
N LEU A 227 -21.24 -2.40 -31.76
CA LEU A 227 -20.15 -3.16 -31.14
C LEU A 227 -20.49 -3.63 -29.70
N LYS A 228 -21.66 -4.21 -29.48
CA LYS A 228 -22.16 -4.58 -28.15
C LYS A 228 -21.33 -5.70 -27.50
N TYR A 229 -20.94 -6.72 -28.28
CA TYR A 229 -20.35 -7.95 -27.77
C TYR A 229 -18.82 -8.04 -27.99
N ILE A 230 -18.15 -6.89 -28.03
CA ILE A 230 -16.69 -6.80 -28.21
C ILE A 230 -16.01 -6.61 -26.85
N THR A 231 -14.91 -7.33 -26.59
CA THR A 231 -14.12 -7.16 -25.36
C THR A 231 -12.94 -6.19 -25.52
N SER A 232 -12.21 -6.28 -26.62
CA SER A 232 -11.05 -5.44 -26.92
C SER A 232 -11.18 -4.83 -28.32
N LEU A 233 -11.01 -3.51 -28.41
CA LEU A 233 -11.06 -2.77 -29.66
C LEU A 233 -9.79 -1.96 -29.85
N ASN A 234 -9.16 -2.13 -31.01
CA ASN A 234 -8.01 -1.35 -31.45
C ASN A 234 -8.33 -0.71 -32.81
N ILE A 235 -8.10 0.58 -32.94
CA ILE A 235 -8.37 1.34 -34.16
C ILE A 235 -7.15 2.19 -34.50
N ILE A 236 -6.68 2.12 -35.73
CA ILE A 236 -5.59 2.95 -36.26
C ILE A 236 -6.09 3.70 -37.48
N ASN A 237 -6.27 5.01 -37.35
CA ASN A 237 -6.61 5.90 -38.43
C ASN A 237 -5.37 6.64 -38.94
N ILE A 238 -5.05 6.48 -40.22
CA ILE A 238 -3.80 6.96 -40.83
C ILE A 238 -3.89 8.42 -41.27
N LEU A 239 -4.98 8.83 -41.94
CA LEU A 239 -5.21 10.20 -42.41
C LEU A 239 -6.57 10.74 -41.93
N GLY A 240 -6.77 12.06 -42.05
CA GLY A 240 -8.04 12.71 -41.69
C GLY A 240 -8.33 12.71 -40.18
N TYR A 241 -9.51 13.22 -39.81
CA TYR A 241 -9.97 13.37 -38.42
C TYR A 241 -11.18 12.48 -38.12
N SER A 242 -11.17 11.73 -37.01
CA SER A 242 -12.27 10.84 -36.60
C SER A 242 -13.14 11.45 -35.49
N ASP A 243 -14.46 11.21 -35.56
CA ASP A 243 -15.39 11.64 -34.51
C ASP A 243 -15.44 10.63 -33.36
N PHE A 244 -14.78 10.93 -32.24
CA PHE A 244 -14.78 10.06 -31.07
C PHE A 244 -16.11 10.11 -30.28
N ASN A 245 -17.02 11.06 -30.57
CA ASN A 245 -18.33 11.11 -29.90
C ASN A 245 -19.15 9.84 -30.16
N GLN A 246 -18.93 9.15 -31.28
CA GLN A 246 -19.67 7.94 -31.64
C GLN A 246 -19.52 6.81 -30.62
N PHE A 247 -18.43 6.79 -29.84
CA PHE A 247 -18.23 5.82 -28.76
C PHE A 247 -19.23 6.01 -27.59
N SER A 248 -19.74 7.22 -27.39
CA SER A 248 -20.80 7.48 -26.41
C SER A 248 -22.16 6.87 -26.82
N LEU A 249 -22.31 6.49 -28.10
CA LEU A 249 -23.53 5.88 -28.63
C LEU A 249 -23.58 4.35 -28.41
N ILE A 250 -22.50 3.73 -27.95
CA ILE A 250 -22.47 2.31 -27.63
C ILE A 250 -23.47 2.02 -26.49
N PRO A 251 -24.36 1.03 -26.61
CA PRO A 251 -25.33 0.72 -25.56
C PRO A 251 -24.68 0.38 -24.22
N ASN A 252 -25.33 0.72 -23.10
CA ASN A 252 -24.85 0.41 -21.73
C ASN A 252 -24.58 -1.08 -21.49
N GLN A 253 -25.30 -1.98 -22.17
CA GLN A 253 -25.13 -3.44 -22.08
C GLN A 253 -24.02 -3.92 -23.03
N ASN A 254 -22.77 -3.49 -22.82
CA ASN A 254 -21.62 -3.86 -23.65
C ASN A 254 -20.57 -4.68 -22.88
N ASN A 255 -19.66 -5.33 -23.61
CA ASN A 255 -18.60 -6.18 -23.06
C ASN A 255 -17.21 -5.54 -23.06
N PHE A 256 -17.09 -4.23 -23.32
CA PHE A 256 -15.80 -3.57 -23.48
C PHE A 256 -14.99 -3.62 -22.18
N LYS A 257 -13.75 -4.09 -22.30
CA LYS A 257 -12.71 -3.97 -21.27
C LYS A 257 -11.59 -3.04 -21.71
N THR A 258 -11.26 -3.01 -23.01
CA THR A 258 -10.14 -2.21 -23.53
C THR A 258 -10.52 -1.50 -24.83
N ILE A 259 -10.15 -0.22 -24.94
CA ILE A 259 -10.25 0.57 -26.17
C ILE A 259 -8.90 1.23 -26.44
N SER A 260 -8.35 0.99 -27.61
CA SER A 260 -7.19 1.70 -28.14
C SER A 260 -7.54 2.37 -29.46
N PHE A 261 -7.22 3.65 -29.58
CA PHE A 261 -7.37 4.44 -30.79
C PHE A 261 -6.05 5.13 -31.11
N THR A 262 -5.62 5.12 -32.36
CA THR A 262 -4.43 5.84 -32.84
C THR A 262 -4.81 6.66 -34.07
N GLY A 263 -4.67 7.98 -34.03
CA GLY A 263 -4.97 8.87 -35.15
C GLY A 263 -5.58 10.20 -34.70
N LYS A 264 -5.79 11.13 -35.63
CA LYS A 264 -6.34 12.46 -35.31
C LYS A 264 -7.83 12.37 -34.98
N LEU A 265 -8.25 13.00 -33.89
CA LEU A 265 -9.64 13.12 -33.46
C LEU A 265 -10.17 14.52 -33.71
N LEU A 266 -11.44 14.64 -34.13
CA LEU A 266 -12.10 15.92 -34.35
C LEU A 266 -12.18 16.73 -33.03
N PRO A 267 -12.12 18.07 -33.11
CA PRO A 267 -12.53 18.91 -31.98
C PRO A 267 -13.97 18.57 -31.60
N THR A 268 -14.23 18.40 -30.30
CA THR A 268 -15.58 18.11 -29.79
C THR A 268 -16.43 19.39 -29.86
N PRO A 269 -17.33 19.56 -30.85
CA PRO A 269 -18.06 20.82 -30.99
C PRO A 269 -19.12 20.97 -29.88
N ALA A 270 -19.52 19.84 -29.26
CA ALA A 270 -20.70 19.71 -28.42
C ALA A 270 -20.43 19.59 -26.90
N GLY A 271 -19.16 19.58 -26.47
CA GLY A 271 -18.80 19.45 -25.05
C GLY A 271 -18.02 18.18 -24.72
N ILE A 272 -18.23 17.66 -23.50
CA ILE A 272 -17.52 16.49 -22.95
C ILE A 272 -18.13 15.20 -23.51
N ILE A 273 -17.29 14.28 -23.99
CA ILE A 273 -17.70 12.94 -24.43
C ILE A 273 -17.95 12.06 -23.20
N ASP A 274 -19.18 11.61 -23.04
CA ASP A 274 -19.55 10.74 -21.92
C ASP A 274 -19.38 9.25 -22.28
N LEU A 275 -18.39 8.60 -21.68
CA LEU A 275 -18.12 7.17 -21.84
C LEU A 275 -18.60 6.34 -20.64
N ARG A 276 -19.38 6.92 -19.73
CA ARG A 276 -19.89 6.19 -18.54
C ARG A 276 -20.82 5.03 -18.90
N ASN A 277 -21.35 5.00 -20.12
CA ASN A 277 -22.05 3.86 -20.71
C ASN A 277 -21.17 2.59 -20.79
N LEU A 278 -19.85 2.73 -20.91
CA LEU A 278 -18.90 1.63 -21.01
C LEU A 278 -18.52 1.08 -19.63
N SER A 279 -19.52 0.64 -18.86
CA SER A 279 -19.37 0.31 -17.43
C SER A 279 -18.31 -0.75 -17.10
N GLY A 280 -17.91 -1.62 -18.05
CA GLY A 280 -16.83 -2.60 -17.88
C GLY A 280 -15.43 -2.15 -18.33
N LEU A 281 -15.28 -0.91 -18.82
CA LEU A 281 -14.04 -0.42 -19.41
C LEU A 281 -12.94 -0.28 -18.34
N GLU A 282 -11.84 -1.02 -18.53
CA GLU A 282 -10.68 -1.04 -17.64
C GLU A 282 -9.52 -0.19 -18.19
N LEU A 283 -9.32 -0.19 -19.52
CA LEU A 283 -8.24 0.52 -20.21
C LEU A 283 -8.75 1.38 -21.36
N LEU A 284 -8.36 2.67 -21.37
CA LEU A 284 -8.55 3.58 -22.50
C LEU A 284 -7.20 4.14 -22.96
N LYS A 285 -6.87 3.95 -24.24
CA LYS A 285 -5.64 4.46 -24.87
C LYS A 285 -5.97 5.24 -26.14
N LEU A 286 -5.62 6.53 -26.18
CA LEU A 286 -5.84 7.43 -27.30
C LEU A 286 -4.52 8.05 -27.75
N SER A 287 -3.97 7.60 -28.87
CA SER A 287 -2.68 8.07 -29.39
C SER A 287 -2.84 8.96 -30.62
N LEU A 288 -1.99 9.97 -30.75
CA LEU A 288 -1.97 10.92 -31.88
C LEU A 288 -3.27 11.73 -32.09
N VAL A 289 -3.97 12.08 -31.01
CA VAL A 289 -5.35 12.66 -31.04
C VAL A 289 -5.49 14.02 -31.71
N SER A 290 -4.39 14.68 -32.08
CA SER A 290 -4.30 16.05 -32.61
C SER A 290 -4.51 17.16 -31.56
N SER A 291 -3.98 18.35 -31.83
CA SER A 291 -4.13 19.53 -30.96
C SER A 291 -5.59 19.99 -30.79
N ASP A 292 -6.45 19.65 -31.75
CA ASP A 292 -7.82 20.13 -31.80
C ASP A 292 -8.75 19.34 -30.86
N PHE A 293 -8.34 18.15 -30.42
CA PHE A 293 -9.09 17.31 -29.49
C PHE A 293 -8.97 17.82 -28.05
N ASN A 294 -9.66 18.93 -27.74
CA ASN A 294 -9.81 19.48 -26.39
C ASN A 294 -11.12 20.26 -26.26
N TYR A 295 -11.66 20.37 -25.04
CA TYR A 295 -12.79 21.25 -24.74
C TYR A 295 -12.37 22.31 -23.72
N GLN A 296 -12.27 23.57 -24.16
CA GLN A 296 -11.75 24.69 -23.36
C GLN A 296 -10.36 24.39 -22.76
N GLY A 297 -9.51 23.65 -23.50
CA GLY A 297 -8.17 23.25 -23.03
C GLY A 297 -8.13 22.01 -22.13
N ASN A 298 -9.28 21.42 -21.76
CA ASN A 298 -9.37 20.19 -20.96
C ASN A 298 -9.42 18.94 -21.84
N ILE A 299 -9.12 17.79 -21.24
CA ILE A 299 -9.43 16.47 -21.81
C ILE A 299 -10.96 16.35 -21.89
N PRO A 300 -11.56 16.19 -23.08
CA PRO A 300 -13.01 16.27 -23.25
C PRO A 300 -13.69 14.92 -23.01
N LEU A 301 -13.39 14.24 -21.90
CA LEU A 301 -13.90 12.89 -21.59
C LEU A 301 -14.50 12.82 -20.18
N ASN A 302 -15.59 12.07 -20.02
CA ASN A 302 -16.02 11.51 -18.74
C ASN A 302 -15.86 10.00 -18.81
N LEU A 303 -15.07 9.42 -17.89
CA LEU A 303 -14.81 7.98 -17.87
C LEU A 303 -15.67 7.28 -16.81
N PRO A 304 -16.00 5.99 -17.01
CA PRO A 304 -16.56 5.18 -15.95
C PRO A 304 -15.50 4.95 -14.85
N GLN A 305 -15.95 4.79 -13.60
CA GLN A 305 -15.05 4.60 -12.45
C GLN A 305 -14.32 3.24 -12.49
N THR A 306 -14.63 2.36 -13.44
CA THR A 306 -13.95 1.08 -13.66
C THR A 306 -12.63 1.23 -14.42
N VAL A 307 -12.34 2.38 -15.01
CA VAL A 307 -11.06 2.63 -15.68
C VAL A 307 -9.93 2.67 -14.66
N THR A 308 -8.93 1.83 -14.88
CA THR A 308 -7.72 1.70 -14.06
C THR A 308 -6.46 2.15 -14.81
N SER A 309 -6.48 2.11 -16.15
CA SER A 309 -5.40 2.54 -17.02
C SER A 309 -5.86 3.56 -18.07
N PHE A 310 -5.21 4.71 -18.12
CA PHE A 310 -5.51 5.79 -19.07
C PHE A 310 -4.25 6.28 -19.78
N ASP A 311 -4.27 6.23 -21.11
CA ASP A 311 -3.21 6.70 -22.00
C ASP A 311 -3.81 7.71 -23.00
N ILE A 312 -3.23 8.91 -23.07
CA ILE A 312 -3.56 9.91 -24.09
C ILE A 312 -2.29 10.59 -24.60
N SER A 313 -2.14 10.71 -25.91
CA SER A 313 -0.97 11.36 -26.53
C SER A 313 -1.24 12.10 -27.83
N GLY A 314 -0.38 13.08 -28.13
CA GLY A 314 -0.43 13.88 -29.36
C GLY A 314 -1.48 15.00 -29.36
N GLY A 315 -2.05 15.33 -28.20
CA GLY A 315 -3.04 16.39 -27.99
C GLY A 315 -2.45 17.76 -27.67
N SER A 316 -3.33 18.68 -27.25
CA SER A 316 -2.97 19.98 -26.67
C SER A 316 -3.91 20.30 -25.51
N PHE A 317 -3.44 20.08 -24.27
CA PHE A 317 -4.23 20.36 -23.06
C PHE A 317 -3.56 21.46 -22.24
N SER A 318 -4.23 22.60 -22.08
CA SER A 318 -3.67 23.79 -21.41
C SER A 318 -4.06 23.88 -19.94
N VAL A 319 -5.15 23.24 -19.52
CA VAL A 319 -5.70 23.30 -18.15
C VAL A 319 -6.40 21.98 -17.80
N GLY A 320 -6.65 21.74 -16.51
CA GLY A 320 -7.61 20.71 -16.06
C GLY A 320 -7.14 19.25 -16.14
N VAL A 321 -5.93 18.96 -16.62
CA VAL A 321 -5.44 17.58 -16.74
C VAL A 321 -5.30 16.94 -15.36
N LYS A 322 -4.82 17.70 -14.37
CA LYS A 322 -4.71 17.23 -12.99
C LYS A 322 -6.09 16.97 -12.38
N GLU A 323 -7.02 17.90 -12.60
CA GLU A 323 -8.41 17.84 -12.15
C GLU A 323 -9.14 16.63 -12.77
N PHE A 324 -8.89 16.36 -14.06
CA PHE A 324 -9.40 15.17 -14.75
C PHE A 324 -8.94 13.88 -14.08
N LEU A 325 -7.65 13.74 -13.76
CA LEU A 325 -7.16 12.57 -13.03
C LEU A 325 -7.75 12.48 -11.61
N ASN A 326 -7.88 13.62 -10.93
CA ASN A 326 -8.50 13.67 -9.61
C ASN A 326 -9.97 13.22 -9.61
N ALA A 327 -10.72 13.50 -10.67
CA ALA A 327 -12.10 13.02 -10.85
C ALA A 327 -12.23 11.51 -11.10
N HIS A 328 -11.11 10.82 -11.38
CA HIS A 328 -11.04 9.38 -11.64
C HIS A 328 -9.99 8.73 -10.72
N PRO A 329 -10.29 8.57 -9.42
CA PRO A 329 -9.32 8.10 -8.41
C PRO A 329 -8.84 6.66 -8.61
N ASN A 330 -9.60 5.83 -9.32
CA ASN A 330 -9.23 4.42 -9.57
C ASN A 330 -8.16 4.25 -10.66
N ILE A 331 -7.79 5.33 -11.37
CA ILE A 331 -6.72 5.29 -12.36
C ILE A 331 -5.37 5.35 -11.64
N TYR A 332 -4.66 4.22 -11.65
CA TYR A 332 -3.31 4.09 -11.09
C TYR A 332 -2.22 3.92 -12.16
N THR A 333 -2.60 3.67 -13.43
CA THR A 333 -1.68 3.66 -14.59
C THR A 333 -2.02 4.82 -15.52
N VAL A 334 -1.08 5.78 -15.68
CA VAL A 334 -1.33 7.04 -16.40
C VAL A 334 -0.21 7.32 -17.42
N PHE A 335 -0.58 7.55 -18.67
CA PHE A 335 0.32 8.03 -19.71
C PHE A 335 -0.29 9.26 -20.40
N ILE A 336 0.25 10.45 -20.14
CA ILE A 336 -0.20 11.71 -20.74
C ILE A 336 0.97 12.31 -21.50
N THR A 337 1.38 11.64 -22.57
CA THR A 337 2.64 11.94 -23.27
C THR A 337 2.44 12.83 -24.48
N SER A 338 3.41 13.70 -24.79
CA SER A 338 3.40 14.50 -26.03
C SER A 338 2.11 15.32 -26.26
N ASN A 339 1.55 15.91 -25.21
CA ASN A 339 0.28 16.65 -25.25
C ASN A 339 0.45 18.17 -25.10
N GLN A 340 1.67 18.69 -25.29
CA GLN A 340 2.01 20.11 -25.17
C GLN A 340 1.63 20.76 -23.82
N ILE A 341 1.44 19.96 -22.77
CA ILE A 341 1.00 20.45 -21.46
C ILE A 341 2.08 21.34 -20.87
N ASN A 342 1.71 22.57 -20.52
CA ASN A 342 2.56 23.54 -19.84
C ASN A 342 2.02 23.78 -18.43
N ALA A 343 2.45 22.96 -17.48
CA ALA A 343 2.03 23.04 -16.08
C ALA A 343 3.24 22.90 -15.14
N ASN A 344 3.06 23.30 -13.89
CA ASN A 344 4.08 23.14 -12.86
C ASN A 344 3.99 21.74 -12.23
N PHE A 345 4.98 20.88 -12.49
CA PHE A 345 5.02 19.53 -11.95
C PHE A 345 5.26 19.49 -10.44
N SER A 346 5.82 20.53 -9.82
CA SER A 346 5.93 20.61 -8.35
C SER A 346 4.57 20.54 -7.65
N GLU A 347 3.51 20.97 -8.35
CA GLU A 347 2.13 20.90 -7.88
C GLU A 347 1.57 19.48 -7.98
N TRP A 348 2.16 18.60 -8.80
CA TRP A 348 1.76 17.21 -8.95
C TRP A 348 2.54 16.35 -7.95
N LYS A 349 1.83 15.53 -7.17
CA LYS A 349 2.45 14.51 -6.32
C LYS A 349 2.02 13.13 -6.78
N ASN A 350 2.62 12.11 -6.22
CA ASN A 350 2.12 10.76 -6.39
C ASN A 350 0.97 10.46 -5.40
N ARG A 351 -0.14 9.88 -5.87
CA ARG A 351 -1.28 9.47 -5.04
C ARG A 351 -1.46 7.95 -4.93
N GLY A 352 -0.42 7.18 -5.24
CA GLY A 352 -0.47 5.72 -5.34
C GLY A 352 -0.58 5.23 -6.79
N TYR A 353 0.06 5.93 -7.73
CA TYR A 353 0.19 5.43 -9.11
C TYR A 353 1.18 4.26 -9.16
N ASP A 354 0.92 3.25 -9.97
CA ASP A 354 1.90 2.21 -10.28
C ASP A 354 2.86 2.69 -11.37
N GLN A 355 2.30 3.35 -12.39
CA GLN A 355 3.03 3.91 -13.53
C GLN A 355 2.49 5.28 -13.89
N PHE A 356 3.39 6.24 -14.13
CA PHE A 356 3.02 7.61 -14.43
C PHE A 356 3.97 8.27 -15.44
N SER A 357 3.47 8.61 -16.62
CA SER A 357 4.26 9.23 -17.67
C SER A 357 3.69 10.57 -18.13
N ILE A 358 4.55 11.58 -18.15
CA ILE A 358 4.29 12.92 -18.72
C ILE A 358 5.34 13.28 -19.77
N SER A 359 6.00 12.29 -20.35
CA SER A 359 7.09 12.50 -21.29
C SER A 359 6.68 13.32 -22.51
N GLY A 360 7.57 14.18 -23.02
CA GLY A 360 7.35 14.94 -24.26
C GLY A 360 6.42 16.14 -24.11
N ASN A 361 6.27 16.69 -22.89
CA ASN A 361 5.44 17.86 -22.64
C ASN A 361 6.32 19.11 -22.36
N ARG A 362 5.76 20.13 -21.72
CA ARG A 362 6.45 21.37 -21.34
C ARG A 362 6.36 21.61 -19.83
N PHE A 363 6.28 20.53 -19.03
CA PHE A 363 6.19 20.66 -17.58
C PHE A 363 7.43 21.37 -17.03
N GLN A 364 7.21 22.32 -16.13
CA GLN A 364 8.24 23.05 -15.40
C GLN A 364 8.22 22.66 -13.92
N GLY A 365 9.15 23.17 -13.11
CA GLY A 365 9.22 22.89 -11.68
C GLY A 365 10.02 21.65 -11.35
N THR A 366 9.89 21.17 -10.13
CA THR A 366 10.72 20.14 -9.51
C THR A 366 9.98 18.82 -9.34
N VAL A 367 10.74 17.73 -9.16
CA VAL A 367 10.21 16.42 -8.80
C VAL A 367 10.50 16.19 -7.31
N ASP A 368 9.48 15.87 -6.51
CA ASP A 368 9.69 15.52 -5.11
C ASP A 368 9.73 14.00 -4.87
N THR A 369 10.10 13.61 -3.65
CA THR A 369 10.27 12.20 -3.24
C THR A 369 8.98 11.37 -3.23
N SER A 370 7.80 11.95 -3.50
CA SER A 370 6.54 11.19 -3.66
C SER A 370 6.59 10.23 -4.82
N TRP A 371 7.32 10.61 -5.85
CA TRP A 371 7.45 9.82 -7.06
C TRP A 371 8.36 8.60 -6.88
N CYS A 372 9.10 8.48 -5.77
CA CYS A 372 10.02 7.36 -5.53
C CYS A 372 9.34 5.99 -5.46
N THR A 373 8.03 5.93 -5.23
CA THR A 373 7.26 4.67 -5.14
C THR A 373 6.52 4.31 -6.43
N THR A 374 6.86 4.94 -7.56
CA THR A 374 6.20 4.77 -8.86
C THR A 374 7.21 4.72 -9.98
N ILE A 375 6.96 3.90 -11.01
CA ILE A 375 7.72 4.00 -12.26
C ILE A 375 7.26 5.25 -12.99
N ILE A 376 8.12 6.26 -13.04
CA ILE A 376 7.83 7.50 -13.75
C ILE A 376 8.56 7.56 -15.10
N THR A 377 7.97 8.29 -16.04
CA THR A 377 8.67 8.75 -17.25
C THR A 377 8.36 10.23 -17.46
N ILE A 378 9.35 11.07 -17.15
CA ILE A 378 9.25 12.52 -17.12
C ILE A 378 10.19 13.19 -18.13
N SER A 379 10.80 12.40 -19.00
CA SER A 379 11.73 12.85 -20.02
C SER A 379 11.14 13.89 -20.96
N GLN A 380 11.99 14.68 -21.61
CA GLN A 380 11.57 15.67 -22.61
C GLN A 380 10.57 16.68 -22.03
N ASN A 381 10.98 17.36 -20.96
CA ASN A 381 10.23 18.41 -20.29
C ASN A 381 11.18 19.59 -19.95
N LYS A 382 10.75 20.49 -19.07
CA LYS A 382 11.53 21.63 -18.56
C LYS A 382 11.70 21.56 -17.03
N LEU A 383 11.76 20.35 -16.48
CA LEU A 383 11.88 20.16 -15.03
C LEU A 383 13.26 20.58 -14.54
N THR A 384 13.33 21.17 -13.34
CA THR A 384 14.53 21.74 -12.73
C THR A 384 14.72 21.22 -11.30
N GLY A 385 15.82 21.65 -10.65
CA GLY A 385 16.13 21.29 -9.26
C GLY A 385 16.84 19.95 -9.14
N ASP A 386 16.90 19.44 -7.91
CA ASP A 386 17.53 18.14 -7.64
C ASP A 386 16.57 17.01 -7.99
N LEU A 387 17.09 15.99 -8.68
CA LEU A 387 16.37 14.74 -8.87
C LEU A 387 16.32 13.99 -7.53
N PRO A 388 15.15 13.48 -7.07
CA PRO A 388 15.08 12.69 -5.85
C PRO A 388 16.08 11.53 -5.85
N SER A 389 16.70 11.28 -4.70
CA SER A 389 17.81 10.34 -4.56
C SER A 389 17.45 8.92 -5.00
N CYS A 390 16.20 8.50 -4.82
CA CYS A 390 15.67 7.24 -5.33
C CYS A 390 15.84 7.04 -6.84
N PHE A 391 15.86 8.11 -7.64
CA PHE A 391 16.18 8.05 -9.07
C PHE A 391 17.66 8.35 -9.33
N ALA A 392 18.19 9.39 -8.68
CA ALA A 392 19.57 9.85 -8.88
C ALA A 392 20.60 8.76 -8.54
N CYS A 393 20.33 7.93 -7.53
CA CYS A 393 21.15 6.79 -7.17
C CYS A 393 21.18 5.69 -8.25
N HIS A 394 20.19 5.62 -9.15
CA HIS A 394 19.99 4.48 -10.05
C HIS A 394 20.24 4.79 -11.53
N LEU A 395 20.93 5.89 -11.84
CA LEU A 395 21.17 6.34 -13.21
C LEU A 395 22.20 5.51 -13.99
N TYR A 396 22.85 4.51 -13.38
CA TYR A 396 23.61 3.52 -14.17
C TYR A 396 22.68 2.57 -14.93
N ASN A 397 21.39 2.47 -14.55
CA ASN A 397 20.39 1.83 -15.37
C ASN A 397 20.00 2.74 -16.54
N ALA A 398 20.24 2.28 -17.78
CA ALA A 398 19.97 3.05 -18.99
C ALA A 398 18.49 3.44 -19.15
N TYR A 399 17.56 2.61 -18.66
CA TYR A 399 16.13 2.91 -18.67
C TYR A 399 15.80 4.03 -17.68
N ILE A 400 16.28 3.97 -16.43
CA ILE A 400 16.06 5.06 -15.44
C ILE A 400 16.69 6.37 -15.92
N ASN A 401 17.88 6.30 -16.54
CA ASN A 401 18.50 7.47 -17.12
C ASN A 401 17.64 8.08 -18.25
N PHE A 402 17.11 7.23 -19.14
CA PHE A 402 16.20 7.65 -20.20
C PHE A 402 14.90 8.26 -19.64
N THR A 403 14.32 7.72 -18.57
CA THR A 403 13.03 8.20 -18.06
C THR A 403 13.09 9.60 -17.47
N VAL A 404 14.26 10.11 -17.11
CA VAL A 404 14.47 11.45 -16.54
C VAL A 404 15.24 12.40 -17.46
N SER A 405 15.73 11.92 -18.61
CA SER A 405 16.59 12.69 -19.52
C SER A 405 15.87 13.85 -20.21
N GLU A 406 16.63 14.74 -20.85
CA GLU A 406 16.09 15.88 -21.59
C GLU A 406 15.23 16.80 -20.68
N ASN A 407 15.76 17.08 -19.48
CA ASN A 407 15.29 18.05 -18.50
C ASN A 407 16.45 18.96 -18.05
N LEU A 408 16.20 19.90 -17.15
CA LEU A 408 17.13 20.89 -16.62
C LEU A 408 17.50 20.61 -15.14
N PHE A 409 17.64 19.34 -14.76
CA PHE A 409 18.03 18.95 -13.40
C PHE A 409 19.45 19.39 -13.05
N ASN A 410 19.72 19.60 -11.77
CA ASN A 410 21.05 19.89 -11.24
C ASN A 410 22.01 18.70 -11.49
N PRO A 411 23.33 18.93 -11.52
CA PRO A 411 24.32 17.87 -11.63
C PRO A 411 24.14 16.79 -10.55
N ILE A 412 24.12 15.52 -10.97
CA ILE A 412 23.88 14.39 -10.07
C ILE A 412 25.08 14.19 -9.14
N LEU A 413 24.80 14.14 -7.83
CA LEU A 413 25.79 13.82 -6.81
C LEU A 413 25.97 12.29 -6.66
N PRO A 414 27.13 11.82 -6.16
CA PRO A 414 27.33 10.39 -5.86
C PRO A 414 26.28 9.85 -4.89
N CYS A 415 25.81 8.63 -5.12
CA CYS A 415 24.81 8.00 -4.25
C CYS A 415 25.37 7.71 -2.83
N THR A 416 24.74 8.34 -1.82
CA THR A 416 25.04 8.15 -0.39
C THR A 416 23.82 7.76 0.44
N THR A 417 22.64 7.68 -0.16
CA THR A 417 21.35 7.51 0.52
C THR A 417 20.74 6.10 0.37
N LEU A 418 21.29 5.28 -0.54
CA LEU A 418 20.94 3.85 -0.65
C LEU A 418 21.36 3.10 0.62
N ILE A 419 20.37 2.66 1.39
CA ILE A 419 20.54 1.94 2.66
C ILE A 419 19.62 0.71 2.66
N PRO A 420 20.12 -0.46 2.25
CA PRO A 420 19.36 -1.70 2.23
C PRO A 420 19.44 -2.46 3.56
N ASN A 421 18.36 -3.17 3.90
CA ASN A 421 18.25 -4.07 5.04
C ASN A 421 17.51 -5.35 4.61
N LEU A 422 17.78 -6.47 5.27
CA LEU A 422 17.08 -7.73 5.05
C LEU A 422 16.28 -8.14 6.28
N ARG A 423 15.17 -8.84 6.04
CA ARG A 423 14.46 -9.61 7.06
C ARG A 423 13.90 -10.88 6.43
N PHE A 424 13.93 -12.00 7.15
CA PHE A 424 13.31 -13.23 6.69
C PHE A 424 12.12 -13.59 7.56
N ASP A 425 10.98 -13.79 6.90
CA ASP A 425 9.80 -14.33 7.52
C ASP A 425 9.79 -15.85 7.36
N SER A 426 10.08 -16.56 8.45
CA SER A 426 10.10 -18.02 8.49
C SER A 426 8.73 -18.66 8.32
N SER A 427 7.64 -17.91 8.58
CA SER A 427 6.28 -18.43 8.45
C SER A 427 5.85 -18.52 6.98
N SER A 428 6.17 -17.50 6.18
CA SER A 428 5.86 -17.43 4.75
C SER A 428 7.01 -17.91 3.85
N ASN A 429 8.20 -18.14 4.40
CA ASN A 429 9.45 -18.37 3.65
C ASN A 429 9.78 -17.23 2.67
N ILE A 430 9.56 -15.99 3.09
CA ILE A 430 9.83 -14.81 2.27
C ILE A 430 10.99 -14.01 2.86
N LEU A 431 12.01 -13.77 2.04
CA LEU A 431 13.09 -12.83 2.34
C LEU A 431 12.71 -11.45 1.81
N TYR A 432 12.50 -10.48 2.71
CA TYR A 432 12.24 -9.09 2.34
C TYR A 432 13.53 -8.27 2.32
N LEU A 433 13.65 -7.44 1.29
CA LEU A 433 14.64 -6.39 1.17
C LEU A 433 13.94 -5.04 1.32
N TYR A 434 14.31 -4.25 2.33
CA TYR A 434 13.67 -2.99 2.64
C TYR A 434 14.67 -1.89 2.97
N GLY A 435 14.28 -0.64 2.78
CA GLY A 435 15.16 0.50 3.04
C GLY A 435 14.85 1.70 2.16
N ASP A 436 15.87 2.52 1.93
CA ASP A 436 15.78 3.72 1.10
C ASP A 436 16.58 3.54 -0.19
N ASP A 437 16.07 4.14 -1.27
CA ASP A 437 16.71 4.20 -2.58
C ASP A 437 17.18 2.84 -3.09
N LEU A 438 16.31 1.82 -3.03
CA LEU A 438 16.63 0.44 -3.46
C LEU A 438 16.59 0.23 -4.99
N GLY A 439 16.05 1.18 -5.74
CA GLY A 439 15.85 1.09 -7.19
C GLY A 439 14.47 0.58 -7.60
N PHE A 440 14.30 0.32 -8.90
CA PHE A 440 12.97 0.07 -9.49
C PHE A 440 12.85 -1.28 -10.20
N PHE A 441 13.96 -1.91 -10.57
CA PHE A 441 13.95 -3.13 -11.36
C PHE A 441 14.64 -4.27 -10.63
N ASP A 442 13.93 -5.38 -10.55
CA ASP A 442 14.35 -6.63 -9.93
C ASP A 442 15.70 -7.14 -10.45
N ILE A 443 15.99 -6.93 -11.75
CA ILE A 443 17.25 -7.33 -12.40
C ILE A 443 18.47 -6.52 -11.94
N ASP A 444 18.25 -5.35 -11.33
CA ASP A 444 19.32 -4.49 -10.82
C ASP A 444 19.80 -4.88 -9.42
N ILE A 445 19.10 -5.81 -8.74
CA ILE A 445 19.40 -6.24 -7.39
C ILE A 445 19.83 -7.71 -7.43
N LYS A 446 21.13 -7.96 -7.35
CA LYS A 446 21.71 -9.30 -7.50
C LYS A 446 22.20 -9.86 -6.18
N ILE A 447 21.78 -11.08 -5.86
CA ILE A 447 22.39 -11.85 -4.77
C ILE A 447 23.67 -12.48 -5.32
N VAL A 448 24.84 -12.04 -4.86
CA VAL A 448 26.14 -12.45 -5.42
C VAL A 448 26.34 -13.97 -5.35
N SER A 449 25.92 -14.60 -4.25
CA SER A 449 26.02 -16.06 -4.06
C SER A 449 24.97 -16.85 -4.85
N SER A 450 23.86 -16.23 -5.25
CA SER A 450 22.74 -16.89 -5.95
C SER A 450 22.09 -15.96 -7.00
N PRO A 451 22.78 -15.62 -8.12
CA PRO A 451 22.32 -14.59 -9.06
C PRO A 451 21.01 -14.89 -9.79
N THR A 452 20.55 -16.15 -9.77
CA THR A 452 19.26 -16.56 -10.35
C THR A 452 18.08 -16.24 -9.45
N ASN A 453 18.31 -15.98 -8.16
CA ASN A 453 17.27 -15.61 -7.22
C ASN A 453 17.05 -14.10 -7.31
N LEU A 454 15.92 -13.70 -7.90
CA LEU A 454 15.56 -12.30 -8.09
C LEU A 454 14.67 -11.82 -6.94
N PHE A 455 14.81 -10.54 -6.60
CA PHE A 455 13.91 -9.82 -5.72
C PHE A 455 12.79 -9.21 -6.55
N ASN A 456 11.53 -9.53 -6.26
CA ASN A 456 10.37 -8.88 -6.87
C ASN A 456 9.98 -7.64 -6.06
N HIS A 457 9.69 -6.53 -6.72
CA HIS A 457 9.19 -5.34 -6.04
C HIS A 457 7.83 -5.56 -5.38
N LEU A 458 7.61 -4.88 -4.26
CA LEU A 458 6.31 -4.68 -3.63
C LEU A 458 5.99 -3.18 -3.51
N ILE A 459 7.00 -2.37 -3.20
CA ILE A 459 6.96 -0.91 -3.27
C ILE A 459 8.28 -0.46 -3.91
N TYR A 460 8.20 0.19 -5.07
CA TYR A 460 9.39 0.69 -5.75
C TYR A 460 10.27 1.52 -4.84
N SER A 461 11.58 1.35 -4.98
CA SER A 461 12.63 2.01 -4.22
C SER A 461 12.62 1.78 -2.70
N LYS A 462 11.67 0.99 -2.15
CA LYS A 462 11.47 0.86 -0.69
C LYS A 462 11.36 -0.57 -0.18
N LEU A 463 10.67 -1.45 -0.90
CA LEU A 463 10.37 -2.80 -0.43
C LEU A 463 10.28 -3.81 -1.57
N PHE A 464 11.07 -4.87 -1.45
CA PHE A 464 11.14 -6.00 -2.36
C PHE A 464 11.08 -7.31 -1.57
N TYR A 465 10.80 -8.42 -2.26
CA TYR A 465 10.75 -9.75 -1.65
C TYR A 465 11.31 -10.84 -2.56
N CYS A 466 11.84 -11.90 -1.96
CA CYS A 466 12.34 -13.09 -2.65
C CYS A 466 11.76 -14.34 -1.99
N ASP A 467 11.06 -15.16 -2.76
CA ASP A 467 10.35 -16.38 -2.35
C ASP A 467 11.16 -17.66 -2.62
N LYS A 468 12.46 -17.53 -2.89
CA LYS A 468 13.35 -18.65 -3.27
C LYS A 468 14.16 -19.22 -2.11
N PHE A 469 14.06 -18.61 -0.93
CA PHE A 469 14.73 -19.06 0.29
C PHE A 469 13.76 -19.78 1.23
N THR A 470 14.30 -20.70 2.00
CA THR A 470 13.64 -21.37 3.14
C THR A 470 14.58 -21.26 4.33
N GLN A 471 14.07 -21.44 5.55
CA GLN A 471 14.92 -21.43 6.75
C GLN A 471 16.13 -22.38 6.65
N SER A 472 15.99 -23.48 5.91
CA SER A 472 17.04 -24.51 5.75
C SER A 472 18.17 -24.13 4.81
N ASN A 473 17.93 -23.22 3.85
CA ASN A 473 18.91 -22.86 2.82
C ASN A 473 19.33 -21.38 2.86
N LEU A 474 18.78 -20.60 3.79
CA LEU A 474 19.07 -19.18 3.96
C LEU A 474 20.42 -19.00 4.69
N PRO A 475 21.44 -18.44 4.05
CA PRO A 475 22.70 -18.09 4.73
C PRO A 475 22.46 -16.96 5.73
N GLU A 476 23.15 -16.95 6.88
CA GLU A 476 23.05 -15.86 7.87
C GLU A 476 23.43 -14.48 7.32
N ILE A 477 24.24 -14.46 6.26
CA ILE A 477 24.76 -13.24 5.62
C ILE A 477 24.61 -13.38 4.11
N LEU A 478 24.09 -12.34 3.46
CA LEU A 478 24.03 -12.23 2.00
C LEU A 478 24.77 -10.98 1.53
N THR A 479 25.42 -11.10 0.37
CA THR A 479 26.00 -9.95 -0.34
C THR A 479 25.08 -9.58 -1.51
N LEU A 480 24.60 -8.34 -1.50
CA LEU A 480 23.75 -7.78 -2.55
C LEU A 480 24.52 -6.76 -3.39
N ASP A 481 24.44 -6.91 -4.70
CA ASP A 481 24.98 -5.97 -5.67
C ASP A 481 23.85 -5.20 -6.36
N PHE A 482 23.83 -3.88 -6.18
CA PHE A 482 22.88 -2.95 -6.79
C PHE A 482 23.52 -2.37 -8.05
N THR A 483 23.34 -3.05 -9.19
CA THR A 483 24.04 -2.69 -10.44
C THR A 483 23.64 -1.33 -10.98
N SER A 484 22.41 -0.89 -10.72
CA SER A 484 21.93 0.44 -11.11
C SER A 484 22.51 1.58 -10.26
N ALA A 485 23.04 1.29 -9.08
CA ALA A 485 23.73 2.24 -8.21
C ALA A 485 25.25 2.05 -8.15
N ASN A 486 25.77 0.95 -8.72
CA ASN A 486 27.17 0.53 -8.63
C ASN A 486 27.65 0.44 -7.17
N LYS A 487 26.86 -0.24 -6.33
CA LYS A 487 27.11 -0.40 -4.89
C LYS A 487 26.85 -1.84 -4.47
N THR A 488 27.69 -2.33 -3.56
CA THR A 488 27.56 -3.68 -2.98
C THR A 488 27.44 -3.59 -1.46
N PHE A 489 26.53 -4.36 -0.87
CA PHE A 489 26.26 -4.38 0.56
C PHE A 489 26.32 -5.79 1.12
N ILE A 490 26.84 -5.94 2.33
CA ILE A 490 26.81 -7.20 3.10
C ILE A 490 25.72 -7.05 4.15
N LEU A 491 24.72 -7.92 4.16
CA LEU A 491 23.53 -7.79 4.99
C LEU A 491 23.27 -9.07 5.77
N SER A 492 22.82 -8.93 7.01
CA SER A 492 22.38 -10.05 7.84
C SER A 492 20.96 -10.48 7.46
N THR A 493 20.73 -11.79 7.38
CA THR A 493 19.39 -12.39 7.28
C THR A 493 18.85 -12.83 8.64
N VAL A 494 19.61 -12.61 9.72
CA VAL A 494 19.27 -13.00 11.10
C VAL A 494 19.37 -11.81 12.06
N GLU A 495 18.60 -11.85 13.15
CA GLU A 495 18.74 -10.90 14.26
C GLU A 495 19.88 -11.33 15.19
N LYS A 496 21.01 -10.62 15.17
CA LYS A 496 22.11 -10.79 16.14
C LYS A 496 22.57 -9.43 16.66
N PRO A 497 22.88 -9.28 17.97
CA PRO A 497 23.59 -8.12 18.48
C PRO A 497 24.90 -7.86 17.72
N PRO A 498 25.35 -6.60 17.63
CA PRO A 498 26.63 -6.28 16.99
C PRO A 498 27.75 -7.03 17.71
N LEU A 499 28.54 -7.77 16.95
CA LEU A 499 29.74 -8.42 17.46
C LEU A 499 30.88 -7.43 17.32
N VAL A 500 31.62 -7.21 18.42
CA VAL A 500 32.81 -6.36 18.43
C VAL A 500 33.99 -7.24 18.73
N ASP A 501 35.00 -7.21 17.86
CA ASP A 501 36.25 -7.95 18.00
C ASP A 501 37.36 -7.03 18.53
N LEU A 502 37.36 -5.77 18.08
CA LEU A 502 38.41 -4.79 18.40
C LEU A 502 37.82 -3.39 18.57
N VAL A 503 38.23 -2.73 19.65
CA VAL A 503 38.02 -1.29 19.86
C VAL A 503 39.35 -0.58 19.69
N THR A 504 39.43 0.37 18.75
CA THR A 504 40.61 1.21 18.52
C THR A 504 40.32 2.66 18.84
N VAL A 505 41.25 3.33 19.53
CA VAL A 505 41.08 4.70 20.01
C VAL A 505 42.07 5.64 19.34
N ALA A 506 41.56 6.68 18.68
CA ALA A 506 42.38 7.82 18.28
C ALA A 506 42.42 8.83 19.44
N SER A 507 43.33 8.59 20.38
CA SER A 507 43.38 9.28 21.69
C SER A 507 43.50 10.81 21.63
N SER A 508 43.92 11.38 20.50
CA SER A 508 43.96 12.84 20.28
C SER A 508 42.61 13.44 19.90
N SER A 509 41.68 12.68 19.31
CA SER A 509 40.45 13.20 18.70
C SER A 509 39.14 12.74 19.36
N ALA A 510 39.21 11.91 20.41
CA ALA A 510 38.03 11.29 21.03
C ALA A 510 37.19 10.42 20.07
N LEU A 511 37.80 9.96 18.97
CA LEU A 511 37.21 9.03 18.02
C LEU A 511 37.49 7.58 18.44
N LEU A 512 36.42 6.80 18.48
CA LEU A 512 36.45 5.35 18.69
C LEU A 512 36.06 4.62 17.41
N PHE A 513 36.79 3.56 17.10
CA PHE A 513 36.53 2.64 16.00
C PHE A 513 36.23 1.26 16.56
N PHE A 514 35.15 0.64 16.08
CA PHE A 514 34.70 -0.67 16.49
C PHE A 514 34.71 -1.58 15.26
N ASP A 515 35.64 -2.53 15.23
CA ASP A 515 35.71 -3.57 14.21
C ASP A 515 34.99 -4.81 14.69
N GLY A 516 34.24 -5.46 13.80
CA GLY A 516 33.49 -6.66 14.08
C GLY A 516 32.48 -6.99 12.99
N SER A 517 31.23 -7.31 13.36
CA SER A 517 30.17 -7.67 12.41
C SER A 517 28.77 -7.43 12.97
N PHE A 518 27.74 -7.55 12.13
CA PHE A 518 26.33 -7.31 12.49
C PHE A 518 26.03 -5.86 12.92
N PHE A 519 26.82 -4.90 12.43
CA PHE A 519 26.43 -3.50 12.42
C PHE A 519 25.46 -3.21 11.26
N ASN A 520 24.91 -1.98 11.21
CA ASN A 520 23.98 -1.52 10.17
C ASN A 520 24.61 -0.37 9.36
N TYR A 521 24.19 -0.17 8.11
CA TYR A 521 24.52 1.00 7.29
C TYR A 521 23.74 2.26 7.68
N ASN A 522 22.61 2.13 8.40
CA ASN A 522 21.86 3.28 8.91
C ASN A 522 22.46 3.84 10.21
N LYS A 523 23.14 5.00 10.15
CA LYS A 523 23.72 5.67 11.34
C LYS A 523 22.69 5.94 12.44
N SER A 524 21.46 6.29 12.06
CA SER A 524 20.41 6.65 13.01
C SER A 524 19.99 5.45 13.88
N SER A 525 20.14 4.23 13.35
CA SER A 525 19.81 2.98 14.05
C SER A 525 20.84 2.55 15.09
N ILE A 526 22.01 3.20 15.16
CA ILE A 526 23.08 2.81 16.08
C ILE A 526 23.25 3.89 17.15
N LYS A 527 23.22 3.47 18.42
CA LYS A 527 23.56 4.33 19.57
C LYS A 527 24.73 3.71 20.31
N ILE A 528 25.74 4.53 20.63
CA ILE A 528 26.87 4.10 21.45
C ILE A 528 26.95 5.00 22.67
N LYS A 529 27.02 4.39 23.85
CA LYS A 529 27.35 5.08 25.11
C LYS A 529 28.70 4.59 25.62
N VAL A 530 29.50 5.52 26.14
CA VAL A 530 30.76 5.27 26.84
C VAL A 530 30.56 5.77 28.26
N ASP A 531 30.41 4.84 29.20
CA ASP A 531 29.84 5.07 30.52
C ASP A 531 28.48 5.80 30.37
N ASP A 532 28.38 7.01 30.90
CA ASP A 532 27.18 7.85 30.79
C ASP A 532 27.21 8.82 29.58
N LEU A 533 28.31 8.87 28.83
CA LEU A 533 28.50 9.81 27.72
C LEU A 533 28.00 9.24 26.40
N THR A 534 27.27 10.07 25.65
CA THR A 534 26.85 9.72 24.28
C THR A 534 28.04 9.77 23.32
N CYS A 535 28.16 8.77 22.45
CA CYS A 535 29.14 8.74 21.37
C CYS A 535 28.43 8.88 20.01
N LEU A 536 28.64 10.02 19.33
CA LEU A 536 27.95 10.35 18.08
C LEU A 536 28.52 9.55 16.91
N ILE A 537 27.69 8.74 16.24
CA ILE A 537 28.12 7.90 15.12
C ILE A 537 28.59 8.75 13.95
N THR A 538 29.82 8.50 13.47
CA THR A 538 30.42 9.21 12.34
C THR A 538 30.25 8.45 11.03
N GLN A 539 30.44 7.13 11.04
CA GLN A 539 30.29 6.23 9.89
C GLN A 539 29.99 4.81 10.36
N THR A 540 29.37 4.01 9.49
CA THR A 540 29.00 2.64 9.81
C THR A 540 28.84 1.81 8.53
N THR A 541 29.17 0.54 8.63
CA THR A 541 29.03 -0.51 7.61
C THR A 541 28.57 -1.79 8.30
N PHE A 542 28.52 -2.93 7.63
CA PHE A 542 28.24 -4.21 8.30
C PHE A 542 29.35 -4.66 9.28
N ASN A 543 30.62 -4.35 8.97
CA ASN A 543 31.79 -4.87 9.70
C ASN A 543 32.48 -3.85 10.61
N GLN A 544 32.08 -2.58 10.53
CA GLN A 544 32.75 -1.53 11.29
C GLN A 544 31.78 -0.38 11.56
N THR A 545 31.88 0.19 12.75
CA THR A 545 31.26 1.47 13.08
C THR A 545 32.26 2.36 13.83
N SER A 546 32.07 3.67 13.77
CA SER A 546 32.90 4.60 14.54
C SER A 546 32.08 5.76 15.08
N CYS A 547 32.52 6.33 16.20
CA CYS A 547 31.81 7.40 16.88
C CYS A 547 32.75 8.40 17.57
N LEU A 548 32.21 9.59 17.86
CA LEU A 548 32.89 10.69 18.56
C LEU A 548 32.27 10.88 19.94
N ILE A 549 33.06 10.67 21.00
CA ILE A 549 32.60 10.84 22.39
C ILE A 549 32.22 12.30 22.64
N GLN A 550 31.03 12.53 23.17
CA GLN A 550 30.53 13.86 23.52
C GLN A 550 30.78 14.14 25.01
N GLY A 551 31.61 15.14 25.31
CA GLY A 551 31.91 15.58 26.68
C GLY A 551 33.30 15.18 27.18
N SER A 552 33.59 15.54 28.43
CA SER A 552 34.87 15.27 29.08
C SER A 552 34.92 13.84 29.61
N TYR A 553 35.96 13.10 29.26
CA TYR A 553 36.19 11.72 29.71
C TYR A 553 37.64 11.54 30.18
N ASN A 554 37.87 10.53 31.03
CA ASN A 554 39.21 10.17 31.45
C ASN A 554 39.86 9.25 30.39
N LYS A 555 40.93 9.72 29.74
CA LYS A 555 41.62 8.94 28.71
C LYS A 555 42.26 7.65 29.24
N ASN A 556 42.61 7.60 30.53
CA ASN A 556 43.30 6.46 31.13
C ASN A 556 42.38 5.47 31.85
N SER A 557 41.05 5.61 31.75
CA SER A 557 40.12 4.68 32.38
C SER A 557 39.74 3.51 31.49
N LEU A 558 39.38 2.40 32.13
CA LEU A 558 38.54 1.37 31.54
C LEU A 558 37.10 1.89 31.57
N ALA A 559 36.46 1.95 30.41
CA ALA A 559 35.07 2.41 30.29
C ALA A 559 34.15 1.24 29.94
N GLN A 560 32.92 1.30 30.43
CA GLN A 560 31.84 0.44 29.97
C GLN A 560 31.26 1.03 28.69
N ILE A 561 31.26 0.27 27.60
CA ILE A 561 30.69 0.68 26.33
C ILE A 561 29.43 -0.13 26.05
N THR A 562 28.35 0.58 25.75
CA THR A 562 27.08 -0.01 25.34
C THR A 562 26.82 0.37 23.89
N ILE A 563 26.76 -0.63 23.01
CA ILE A 563 26.39 -0.47 21.61
C ILE A 563 25.00 -1.03 21.42
N THR A 564 24.11 -0.21 20.88
CA THR A 564 22.72 -0.57 20.60
C THR A 564 22.48 -0.42 19.11
N VAL A 565 21.94 -1.46 18.49
CA VAL A 565 21.40 -1.44 17.13
C VAL A 565 19.89 -1.61 17.20
N GLU A 566 19.19 -0.61 16.72
CA GLU A 566 17.75 -0.61 16.50
C GLU A 566 17.44 -1.46 15.26
N SER A 567 16.84 -2.62 15.48
CA SER A 567 16.43 -3.56 14.43
C SER A 567 14.92 -3.53 14.24
N TYR A 568 14.50 -3.36 12.98
CA TYR A 568 13.11 -3.48 12.54
C TYR A 568 12.89 -4.78 11.76
N TYR A 569 13.64 -5.82 12.11
CA TYR A 569 13.53 -7.13 11.48
C TYR A 569 12.12 -7.73 11.66
N THR A 570 11.46 -7.45 12.79
CA THR A 570 10.00 -7.60 12.97
C THR A 570 9.28 -6.25 12.83
N THR A 571 7.94 -6.24 12.77
CA THR A 571 7.16 -4.98 12.80
C THR A 571 7.31 -4.19 14.11
N LYS A 572 8.01 -4.75 15.10
CA LYS A 572 8.42 -4.09 16.32
C LYS A 572 9.90 -3.73 16.28
N LEU A 573 10.22 -2.53 16.77
CA LEU A 573 11.58 -2.14 17.09
C LEU A 573 12.13 -3.07 18.17
N LYS A 574 13.23 -3.76 17.86
CA LYS A 574 14.05 -4.48 18.83
C LYS A 574 15.37 -3.75 19.03
N ILE A 575 15.78 -3.66 20.28
CA ILE A 575 17.06 -3.07 20.70
C ILE A 575 18.03 -4.23 20.87
N LEU A 576 18.94 -4.39 19.92
CA LEU A 576 20.01 -5.38 20.01
C LEU A 576 21.20 -4.71 20.69
N GLN A 577 21.57 -5.18 21.87
CA GLN A 577 22.55 -4.51 22.72
C GLN A 577 23.77 -5.39 22.97
N THR A 578 24.96 -4.80 22.83
CA THR A 578 26.23 -5.37 23.21
C THR A 578 26.88 -4.46 24.25
N ASN A 579 27.16 -5.02 25.43
CA ASN A 579 27.91 -4.35 26.49
C ASN A 579 29.34 -4.91 26.52
N LEU A 580 30.34 -4.04 26.52
CA LEU A 580 31.74 -4.42 26.59
C LEU A 580 32.55 -3.45 27.44
N PHE A 581 33.76 -3.84 27.81
CA PHE A 581 34.72 -2.96 28.46
C PHE A 581 35.89 -2.68 27.52
N ALA A 582 36.32 -1.42 27.43
CA ALA A 582 37.47 -1.02 26.63
C ALA A 582 38.28 0.08 27.30
N TYR A 583 39.60 0.05 27.10
CA TYR A 583 40.51 1.11 27.53
C TYR A 583 40.41 2.30 26.58
N LEU A 584 40.33 3.52 27.10
CA LEU A 584 40.21 4.74 26.28
C LEU A 584 41.56 5.36 25.86
N ASN A 585 42.68 4.68 26.10
CA ASN A 585 44.04 5.09 25.70
C ASN A 585 44.77 4.10 24.81
N GLN A 586 44.22 2.90 24.58
CA GLN A 586 44.86 1.84 23.80
C GLN A 586 43.80 0.96 23.13
N SER A 587 44.18 0.26 22.07
CA SER A 587 43.27 -0.71 21.45
C SER A 587 42.95 -1.84 22.43
N THR A 588 41.69 -2.27 22.45
CA THR A 588 41.20 -3.36 23.32
C THR A 588 40.57 -4.45 22.46
N THR A 589 41.11 -5.66 22.55
CA THR A 589 40.48 -6.87 22.00
C THR A 589 39.32 -7.29 22.90
N VAL A 590 38.17 -7.58 22.31
CA VAL A 590 36.95 -7.94 23.03
C VAL A 590 36.73 -9.44 22.92
N TYR A 591 36.56 -10.13 24.05
CA TYR A 591 36.34 -11.58 24.10
C TYR A 591 34.85 -11.89 24.33
N SER A 592 34.31 -12.84 23.57
CA SER A 592 32.97 -13.38 23.79
C SER A 592 32.94 -14.32 25.01
N CYS A 593 31.91 -14.20 25.85
CA CYS A 593 31.67 -15.18 26.92
C CYS A 593 31.24 -16.53 26.32
N SER A 594 31.70 -17.65 26.89
CA SER A 594 31.45 -19.01 26.38
C SER A 594 29.98 -19.46 26.46
N LEU A 595 29.12 -18.69 27.12
CA LEU A 595 27.69 -18.93 27.33
C LEU A 595 26.92 -17.61 27.15
N ASP A 596 25.64 -17.69 26.78
CA ASP A 596 24.72 -16.55 26.75
C ASP A 596 24.39 -16.09 28.19
N CYS A 597 25.35 -15.39 28.81
CA CYS A 597 25.37 -14.99 30.21
C CYS A 597 24.14 -14.16 30.62
N ASN A 598 23.68 -13.29 29.73
CA ASN A 598 22.59 -12.35 29.99
C ASN A 598 21.24 -13.08 30.01
N SER A 599 21.04 -14.06 29.12
CA SER A 599 19.81 -14.87 29.09
C SER A 599 19.58 -15.66 30.38
N LEU A 600 20.66 -15.99 31.10
CA LEU A 600 20.62 -16.72 32.37
C LEU A 600 20.46 -15.80 33.58
N GLY A 601 20.56 -14.47 33.42
CA GLY A 601 20.48 -13.46 34.49
C GLY A 601 21.84 -13.00 35.06
N GLY A 602 22.95 -13.25 34.37
CA GLY A 602 24.31 -13.04 34.87
C GLY A 602 25.06 -11.96 34.11
N ILE A 603 26.17 -11.48 34.68
CA ILE A 603 26.99 -10.39 34.12
C ILE A 603 28.25 -10.94 33.44
N CYS A 604 28.39 -10.76 32.12
CA CYS A 604 29.56 -11.17 31.32
C CYS A 604 30.71 -10.16 31.42
N ASN A 605 31.89 -10.58 31.88
CA ASN A 605 33.12 -9.78 31.76
C ASN A 605 33.76 -9.98 30.38
N THR A 606 33.73 -8.97 29.51
CA THR A 606 34.24 -9.05 28.12
C THR A 606 35.76 -8.89 27.95
N LEU A 607 36.49 -8.58 29.03
CA LEU A 607 37.96 -8.62 29.02
C LEU A 607 38.50 -10.05 29.17
N THR A 608 37.71 -10.96 29.76
CA THR A 608 38.16 -12.34 30.11
C THR A 608 37.17 -13.47 29.76
N GLY A 609 35.87 -13.19 29.62
CA GLY A 609 34.82 -14.14 29.19
C GLY A 609 34.03 -14.92 30.28
N GLN A 610 33.68 -14.37 31.47
CA GLN A 610 33.05 -15.11 32.64
C GLN A 610 31.74 -14.48 33.25
N CYS A 611 30.91 -15.22 34.09
CA CYS A 611 29.49 -14.92 34.58
C CYS A 611 29.15 -15.04 36.13
N SER A 612 28.02 -14.47 36.71
CA SER A 612 27.56 -14.49 38.19
C SER A 612 26.04 -14.12 38.56
N PHE A 613 25.40 -14.49 39.75
CA PHE A 613 23.93 -14.33 40.19
C PHE A 613 23.55 -14.11 41.74
N ASN A 614 22.30 -13.72 42.19
CA ASN A 614 21.80 -13.37 43.60
C ASN A 614 20.32 -13.81 44.05
N CYS A 615 19.95 -13.84 45.39
CA CYS A 615 18.60 -14.17 46.02
C CYS A 615 17.81 -12.96 46.66
N PRO A 616 16.45 -12.95 46.72
CA PRO A 616 15.63 -11.87 47.35
C PRO A 616 15.31 -12.02 48.87
N ASN A 617 15.41 -10.90 49.63
CA ASN A 617 15.05 -10.67 51.06
C ASN A 617 15.47 -11.76 52.08
N ASP A 618 16.50 -12.55 51.78
CA ASP A 618 17.07 -13.58 52.65
C ASP A 618 16.05 -14.53 53.31
N CYS A 619 14.95 -14.79 52.60
CA CYS A 619 13.86 -15.68 53.02
C CYS A 619 13.21 -15.33 54.38
N ALA A 620 13.08 -14.02 54.64
CA ALA A 620 12.55 -13.32 55.83
C ALA A 620 13.19 -13.66 57.18
N ASN A 621 13.81 -14.82 57.36
CA ASN A 621 14.84 -15.21 58.33
C ASN A 621 14.86 -16.75 58.50
N SER A 622 15.86 -17.27 59.21
CA SER A 622 16.08 -18.71 59.42
C SER A 622 15.00 -19.45 60.22
N LEU A 623 14.04 -18.75 60.83
CA LEU A 623 12.90 -19.35 61.53
C LEU A 623 11.71 -19.58 60.60
N ALA A 624 11.79 -19.09 59.36
CA ALA A 624 10.75 -19.09 58.36
C ALA A 624 11.16 -19.88 57.10
N GLY A 625 12.43 -19.79 56.67
CA GLY A 625 12.96 -20.53 55.50
C GLY A 625 14.47 -20.42 55.22
N THR A 626 14.92 -20.91 54.04
CA THR A 626 16.35 -20.98 53.61
C THR A 626 16.57 -20.65 52.11
N CYS A 627 17.62 -19.88 51.73
CA CYS A 627 17.96 -19.50 50.32
C CYS A 627 19.00 -20.43 49.68
N ASN A 628 18.81 -20.75 48.39
CA ASN A 628 19.80 -21.42 47.55
C ASN A 628 20.58 -20.40 46.69
N SER A 629 21.86 -20.20 47.01
CA SER A 629 22.76 -19.25 46.34
C SER A 629 23.22 -19.66 44.93
N SER A 630 22.93 -20.88 44.48
CA SER A 630 23.22 -21.33 43.11
C SER A 630 22.06 -21.06 42.12
N THR A 631 20.85 -20.76 42.62
CA THR A 631 19.65 -20.52 41.80
C THR A 631 18.87 -19.25 42.16
N GLY A 632 19.07 -18.67 43.34
CA GLY A 632 18.38 -17.45 43.77
C GLY A 632 17.02 -17.64 44.48
N VAL A 633 16.68 -18.84 44.99
CA VAL A 633 15.30 -19.20 45.48
C VAL A 633 15.24 -19.57 46.98
N CYS A 634 14.13 -19.24 47.67
CA CYS A 634 13.84 -19.50 49.10
C CYS A 634 12.92 -20.72 49.37
N ASN A 635 13.16 -21.49 50.45
CA ASN A 635 12.37 -22.65 50.91
C ASN A 635 11.77 -22.45 52.33
N CYS A 636 10.45 -22.61 52.53
CA CYS A 636 9.75 -22.26 53.79
C CYS A 636 9.34 -23.46 54.69
N TYR A 637 9.13 -23.24 56.00
CA TYR A 637 8.68 -24.25 56.98
C TYR A 637 7.14 -24.42 57.09
N THR A 638 6.66 -25.56 57.62
CA THR A 638 5.29 -26.10 57.46
C THR A 638 4.13 -25.24 57.98
N ASP A 639 4.36 -24.40 59.00
CA ASP A 639 3.34 -23.52 59.55
C ASP A 639 3.33 -22.13 58.87
N PHE A 640 4.24 -21.91 57.92
CA PHE A 640 4.52 -20.63 57.27
C PHE A 640 4.51 -20.74 55.72
N GLN A 641 4.22 -19.63 55.03
CA GLN A 641 4.16 -19.53 53.57
C GLN A 641 4.65 -18.15 53.07
N GLY A 642 4.93 -18.01 51.77
CA GLY A 642 5.31 -16.74 51.12
C GLY A 642 6.65 -16.81 50.36
N LEU A 643 6.91 -15.84 49.45
CA LEU A 643 8.18 -15.74 48.69
C LEU A 643 9.41 -15.57 49.60
N ASP A 644 9.17 -15.04 50.79
CA ASP A 644 10.13 -14.92 51.87
C ASP A 644 9.68 -15.66 53.14
N CYS A 645 8.66 -16.52 53.10
CA CYS A 645 8.22 -17.36 54.21
C CYS A 645 7.49 -16.68 55.41
N SER A 646 6.90 -15.50 55.25
CA SER A 646 6.37 -14.69 56.37
C SER A 646 4.91 -14.90 56.87
N LEU A 647 4.10 -15.88 56.39
CA LEU A 647 2.62 -15.95 56.64
C LEU A 647 2.05 -17.31 57.19
N PRO A 648 1.00 -17.42 58.06
CA PRO A 648 0.45 -18.71 58.64
C PRO A 648 -0.76 -19.46 57.96
N PHE A 649 -1.06 -20.75 58.29
CA PHE A 649 -1.93 -21.73 57.51
C PHE A 649 -3.18 -22.42 58.23
N LYS A 650 -4.33 -22.72 57.53
CA LYS A 650 -5.50 -23.62 57.88
C LYS A 650 -6.04 -24.35 56.62
N ALA A 651 -6.65 -25.54 56.68
CA ALA A 651 -7.01 -26.34 55.48
C ALA A 651 -8.43 -26.13 54.89
N CYS A 652 -8.63 -26.42 53.59
CA CYS A 652 -9.88 -26.18 52.82
C CYS A 652 -10.71 -27.42 52.47
N THR A 653 -11.97 -27.18 52.06
CA THR A 653 -12.96 -28.20 51.67
C THR A 653 -12.72 -28.89 50.32
N SER A 654 -11.84 -28.32 49.49
CA SER A 654 -11.24 -28.96 48.32
C SER A 654 -9.76 -28.62 48.29
N ASP A 655 -9.02 -29.23 47.37
CA ASP A 655 -7.60 -28.99 47.18
C ASP A 655 -7.27 -27.58 46.67
N CYS A 656 -8.27 -26.77 46.29
CA CYS A 656 -8.10 -25.43 45.69
C CYS A 656 -7.12 -25.44 44.52
N SER A 657 -7.19 -26.49 43.69
CA SER A 657 -6.26 -26.76 42.60
C SER A 657 -4.86 -27.20 43.03
N SER A 658 -4.64 -27.67 44.25
CA SER A 658 -3.35 -28.26 44.63
C SER A 658 -3.04 -29.49 43.75
N PRO A 659 -1.81 -29.66 43.24
CA PRO A 659 -0.59 -28.90 43.58
C PRO A 659 -0.33 -27.63 42.74
N LEU A 660 -1.26 -27.19 41.89
CA LEU A 660 -1.10 -26.02 41.00
C LEU A 660 -1.24 -24.66 41.71
N SER A 661 -1.77 -24.63 42.94
CA SER A 661 -1.91 -23.42 43.77
C SER A 661 -2.69 -22.28 43.11
N GLN A 662 -3.69 -22.60 42.29
CA GLN A 662 -4.52 -21.62 41.54
C GLN A 662 -5.67 -21.06 42.37
N GLY A 663 -6.06 -21.77 43.41
CA GLY A 663 -6.68 -21.18 44.56
C GLY A 663 -5.68 -21.18 45.70
N SER A 664 -5.66 -20.09 46.45
CA SER A 664 -5.29 -20.26 47.84
C SER A 664 -6.49 -20.90 48.50
N CYS A 665 -6.25 -22.00 49.20
CA CYS A 665 -7.09 -22.21 50.35
C CYS A 665 -7.01 -20.92 51.17
N ASN A 666 -8.14 -20.24 51.38
CA ASN A 666 -8.14 -19.23 52.41
C ASN A 666 -7.95 -19.98 53.71
N ASN A 667 -6.69 -20.02 54.11
CA ASN A 667 -6.17 -20.67 55.27
C ASN A 667 -6.61 -19.99 56.57
N GLN A 668 -7.62 -19.12 56.52
CA GLN A 668 -8.33 -18.55 57.66
C GLN A 668 -9.82 -18.93 57.63
N THR A 669 -10.44 -19.14 56.45
CA THR A 669 -11.88 -19.38 56.27
C THR A 669 -12.26 -20.77 55.71
N GLY A 670 -11.33 -21.56 55.16
CA GLY A 670 -11.57 -22.91 54.64
C GLY A 670 -12.29 -22.99 53.28
N ILE A 671 -12.50 -21.84 52.61
CA ILE A 671 -13.03 -21.73 51.25
C ILE A 671 -11.85 -21.48 50.30
N CYS A 672 -11.89 -22.09 49.11
CA CYS A 672 -10.95 -21.74 48.05
C CYS A 672 -11.20 -20.31 47.60
N GLN A 673 -10.29 -19.41 47.98
CA GLN A 673 -10.21 -18.10 47.38
C GLN A 673 -9.34 -18.27 46.15
N CYS A 674 -9.98 -18.23 44.98
CA CYS A 674 -9.25 -18.25 43.74
C CYS A 674 -8.36 -17.01 43.67
N ILE A 675 -7.11 -17.20 43.27
CA ILE A 675 -6.26 -16.04 43.00
C ILE A 675 -6.90 -15.26 41.83
N PRO A 676 -6.67 -13.94 41.72
CA PRO A 676 -7.06 -13.19 40.54
C PRO A 676 -6.67 -13.98 39.28
N ASN A 677 -7.61 -14.12 38.36
CA ASN A 677 -7.51 -14.90 37.11
C ASN A 677 -7.85 -16.40 37.19
N TYR A 678 -8.44 -16.88 38.28
CA TYR A 678 -9.03 -18.22 38.37
C TYR A 678 -10.45 -18.17 38.93
N GLN A 679 -11.25 -19.18 38.59
CA GLN A 679 -12.65 -19.31 38.98
C GLN A 679 -13.08 -20.77 39.16
N GLY A 680 -14.34 -20.98 39.55
CA GLY A 680 -14.89 -22.30 39.88
C GLY A 680 -14.76 -22.63 41.38
N SER A 681 -15.51 -23.63 41.84
CA SER A 681 -15.58 -24.01 43.26
C SER A 681 -14.26 -24.51 43.84
N ASN A 682 -13.34 -24.98 42.99
CA ASN A 682 -12.02 -25.46 43.35
C ASN A 682 -10.88 -24.66 42.68
N CYS A 683 -11.16 -23.55 42.00
CA CYS A 683 -10.17 -22.69 41.30
C CYS A 683 -9.43 -23.30 40.10
N ASN A 684 -9.85 -24.46 39.59
CA ASN A 684 -9.17 -25.12 38.47
C ASN A 684 -9.44 -24.48 37.10
N ILE A 685 -10.35 -23.49 37.01
CA ILE A 685 -10.73 -22.89 35.73
C ILE A 685 -10.00 -21.55 35.61
N PRO A 686 -9.05 -21.38 34.67
CA PRO A 686 -8.45 -20.08 34.43
C PRO A 686 -9.49 -19.11 33.85
N SER A 687 -9.53 -17.89 34.41
CA SER A 687 -10.30 -16.76 33.89
C SER A 687 -9.47 -16.05 32.83
N HIS A 688 -9.53 -16.55 31.60
CA HIS A 688 -8.75 -16.00 30.49
C HIS A 688 -9.11 -14.54 30.19
N TYR A 689 -8.11 -13.75 29.81
CA TYR A 689 -8.27 -12.41 29.24
C TYR A 689 -7.15 -12.08 28.26
N ILE A 690 -7.38 -11.10 27.37
CA ILE A 690 -6.40 -10.60 26.41
C ILE A 690 -6.05 -9.15 26.78
N THR A 691 -4.75 -8.86 26.87
CA THR A 691 -4.23 -7.50 27.14
C THR A 691 -3.75 -6.78 25.90
N SER A 692 -3.08 -7.49 25.00
CA SER A 692 -2.55 -6.90 23.77
C SER A 692 -2.45 -7.93 22.66
N VAL A 693 -2.64 -7.49 21.43
CA VAL A 693 -2.56 -8.34 20.25
C VAL A 693 -1.58 -7.71 19.28
N ILE A 694 -0.61 -8.50 18.85
CA ILE A 694 0.31 -8.15 17.79
C ILE A 694 -0.21 -8.87 16.54
N PRO A 695 -0.88 -8.13 15.64
CA PRO A 695 -1.51 -8.73 14.47
C PRO A 695 -0.46 -9.06 13.39
N CYS A 696 -0.83 -9.98 12.50
CA CYS A 696 -0.11 -10.23 11.27
C CYS A 696 -0.39 -9.14 10.21
N SER A 697 0.32 -9.18 9.07
CA SER A 697 0.03 -8.28 7.94
C SER A 697 -1.22 -8.71 7.19
N ILE A 698 -1.67 -7.89 6.23
CA ILE A 698 -2.79 -8.22 5.33
C ILE A 698 -2.60 -9.52 4.53
N ASP A 699 -1.36 -9.98 4.38
CA ASP A 699 -1.01 -11.23 3.69
C ASP A 699 -1.19 -12.47 4.59
N GLY A 700 -1.51 -12.27 5.86
CA GLY A 700 -1.56 -13.31 6.89
C GLY A 700 -0.23 -13.47 7.62
N GLY A 701 -0.10 -14.56 8.39
CA GLY A 701 1.10 -14.89 9.14
C GLY A 701 0.86 -15.01 10.64
N GLU A 702 1.95 -14.87 11.41
CA GLU A 702 1.92 -15.07 12.86
C GLU A 702 1.23 -13.91 13.58
N VAL A 703 0.32 -14.27 14.48
CA VAL A 703 -0.36 -13.40 15.43
C VAL A 703 0.13 -13.76 16.82
N LEU A 704 0.55 -12.77 17.60
CA LEU A 704 0.94 -12.95 19.00
C LEU A 704 -0.09 -12.25 19.91
N ILE A 705 -0.87 -13.07 20.61
CA ILE A 705 -1.90 -12.68 21.56
C ILE A 705 -1.29 -12.74 22.96
N ASN A 706 -1.27 -11.61 23.66
CA ASN A 706 -0.80 -11.51 25.03
C ASN A 706 -1.99 -11.37 25.97
N GLY A 707 -1.87 -11.97 27.15
CA GLY A 707 -2.94 -11.95 28.14
C GLY A 707 -2.65 -12.89 29.28
N TRP A 708 -3.69 -13.59 29.71
CA TRP A 708 -3.61 -14.67 30.68
C TRP A 708 -4.35 -15.89 30.16
N PHE A 709 -3.66 -17.02 30.08
CA PHE A 709 -4.18 -18.25 29.48
C PHE A 709 -4.08 -19.46 30.41
N GLY A 710 -3.95 -19.25 31.73
CA GLY A 710 -3.75 -20.33 32.71
C GLY A 710 -2.29 -20.66 32.96
N ASN A 711 -1.99 -21.62 33.84
CA ASN A 711 -0.62 -22.02 34.15
C ASN A 711 -0.19 -23.19 33.25
N ASN A 712 1.10 -23.29 32.89
CA ASN A 712 1.57 -24.41 32.04
C ASN A 712 1.26 -25.80 32.63
N ASN A 713 1.09 -25.89 33.95
CA ASN A 713 0.88 -27.13 34.69
C ASN A 713 -0.60 -27.53 34.81
N ASP A 714 -1.54 -26.69 34.41
CA ASP A 714 -2.98 -26.92 34.64
C ASP A 714 -3.64 -27.87 33.62
N GLY A 715 -2.84 -28.36 32.67
CA GLY A 715 -3.29 -29.23 31.59
C GLY A 715 -4.13 -28.51 30.53
N THR A 716 -4.35 -27.19 30.66
CA THR A 716 -5.17 -26.42 29.72
C THR A 716 -4.41 -26.08 28.44
N HIS A 717 -3.08 -25.91 28.50
CA HIS A 717 -2.16 -25.55 27.40
C HIS A 717 -1.90 -26.65 26.37
N LEU A 718 -2.91 -27.44 26.04
CA LEU A 718 -2.85 -28.29 24.86
C LEU A 718 -3.11 -27.41 23.64
N LEU A 719 -2.19 -27.38 22.68
CA LEU A 719 -2.38 -26.66 21.40
C LEU A 719 -3.74 -26.97 20.76
N SER A 720 -4.18 -28.23 20.84
CA SER A 720 -5.45 -28.71 20.28
C SER A 720 -6.69 -28.31 21.09
N SER A 721 -6.54 -27.83 22.33
CA SER A 721 -7.69 -27.40 23.14
C SER A 721 -8.14 -26.00 22.75
N TYR A 722 -7.23 -25.12 22.30
CA TYR A 722 -7.56 -23.75 21.94
C TYR A 722 -8.03 -23.64 20.49
N ASN A 723 -9.30 -23.25 20.32
CA ASN A 723 -9.84 -22.84 19.05
C ASN A 723 -9.91 -21.31 19.01
N ILE A 724 -9.13 -20.70 18.12
CA ILE A 724 -9.07 -19.25 17.96
C ILE A 724 -9.65 -18.90 16.59
N VAL A 725 -10.66 -18.05 16.56
CA VAL A 725 -11.27 -17.53 15.34
C VAL A 725 -11.07 -16.01 15.32
N ILE A 726 -10.46 -15.48 14.26
CA ILE A 726 -10.30 -14.05 14.05
C ILE A 726 -11.17 -13.64 12.86
N GLY A 727 -12.25 -12.91 13.15
CA GLY A 727 -13.32 -12.65 12.19
C GLY A 727 -14.03 -13.94 11.79
N SER A 728 -13.75 -14.44 10.58
CA SER A 728 -14.30 -15.69 10.04
C SER A 728 -13.22 -16.75 9.76
N LEU A 729 -11.96 -16.46 10.09
CA LEU A 729 -10.82 -17.33 9.81
C LEU A 729 -10.33 -18.00 11.09
N ASP A 730 -10.01 -19.29 10.99
CA ASP A 730 -9.34 -20.02 12.07
C ASP A 730 -7.87 -19.57 12.17
N CYS A 731 -7.45 -19.17 13.37
CA CYS A 731 -6.05 -18.91 13.69
C CYS A 731 -5.44 -20.18 14.27
N ILE A 732 -4.58 -20.84 13.50
CA ILE A 732 -4.00 -22.13 13.88
C ILE A 732 -2.95 -21.92 14.96
N VAL A 733 -3.24 -22.35 16.19
CA VAL A 733 -2.35 -22.19 17.34
C VAL A 733 -1.01 -22.91 17.11
N THR A 734 0.09 -22.18 17.21
CA THR A 734 1.45 -22.68 17.02
C THR A 734 2.20 -22.85 18.34
N SER A 735 1.96 -21.97 19.31
CA SER A 735 2.49 -22.08 20.66
C SER A 735 1.54 -21.43 21.67
N ILE A 736 1.60 -21.91 22.91
CA ILE A 736 0.86 -21.34 24.02
C ILE A 736 1.71 -21.45 25.28
N ASN A 737 1.66 -20.42 26.11
CA ASN A 737 2.12 -20.43 27.49
C ASN A 737 1.19 -19.56 28.35
N GLU A 738 1.57 -19.33 29.60
CA GLU A 738 0.75 -18.62 30.59
C GLU A 738 0.28 -17.23 30.17
N THR A 739 1.11 -16.51 29.41
CA THR A 739 0.86 -15.11 29.08
C THR A 739 0.73 -14.83 27.59
N THR A 740 0.98 -15.82 26.74
CA THR A 740 1.00 -15.65 25.29
C THR A 740 0.44 -16.85 24.55
N ILE A 741 -0.28 -16.56 23.47
CA ILE A 741 -0.62 -17.52 22.43
C ILE A 741 -0.07 -16.99 21.11
N THR A 742 0.68 -17.81 20.39
CA THR A 742 0.99 -17.56 18.98
C THR A 742 0.11 -18.43 18.10
N CYS A 743 -0.42 -17.85 17.03
CA CYS A 743 -1.19 -18.60 16.04
C CYS A 743 -0.97 -18.04 14.63
N ASN A 744 -1.13 -18.86 13.61
CA ASN A 744 -1.04 -18.45 12.22
C ASN A 744 -2.42 -18.18 11.65
N LEU A 745 -2.62 -16.98 11.11
CA LEU A 745 -3.85 -16.54 10.48
C LEU A 745 -3.67 -16.41 8.96
N GLY A 746 -4.71 -16.72 8.19
CA GLY A 746 -4.72 -16.45 6.75
C GLY A 746 -4.76 -14.95 6.42
N ALA A 747 -4.59 -14.62 5.13
CA ALA A 747 -4.70 -13.26 4.63
C ALA A 747 -6.07 -12.64 4.90
N GLY A 748 -6.09 -11.32 5.12
CA GLY A 748 -7.31 -10.57 5.37
C GLY A 748 -7.05 -9.08 5.53
N THR A 749 -8.12 -8.31 5.73
CA THR A 749 -8.04 -6.86 5.89
C THR A 749 -9.02 -6.36 6.95
N GLY A 750 -8.75 -5.18 7.49
CA GLY A 750 -9.66 -4.52 8.42
C GLY A 750 -9.50 -4.90 9.89
N THR A 751 -10.35 -4.29 10.71
CA THR A 751 -10.53 -4.66 12.12
C THR A 751 -11.43 -5.89 12.23
N LYS A 752 -11.04 -6.87 13.05
CA LYS A 752 -11.75 -8.12 13.30
C LYS A 752 -11.94 -8.35 14.81
N ASN A 753 -12.95 -9.13 15.13
CA ASN A 753 -13.14 -9.65 16.48
C ASN A 753 -12.28 -10.91 16.66
N ILE A 754 -11.80 -11.15 17.87
CA ILE A 754 -11.10 -12.38 18.25
C ILE A 754 -12.04 -13.21 19.10
N LYS A 755 -12.19 -14.49 18.82
CA LYS A 755 -12.89 -15.45 19.65
C LYS A 755 -11.94 -16.56 20.05
N ILE A 756 -11.75 -16.79 21.34
CA ILE A 756 -10.95 -17.89 21.88
C ILE A 756 -11.87 -18.78 22.71
N ILE A 757 -11.89 -20.06 22.36
CA ILE A 757 -12.55 -21.11 23.15
C ILE A 757 -11.46 -22.08 23.58
N ASN A 758 -11.40 -22.38 24.88
CA ASN A 758 -10.67 -23.55 25.35
C ASN A 758 -11.64 -24.74 25.44
N SER A 759 -11.41 -25.79 24.65
CA SER A 759 -12.26 -26.99 24.59
C SER A 759 -12.32 -27.78 25.90
N ILE A 760 -11.35 -27.60 26.81
CA ILE A 760 -11.33 -28.21 28.15
C ILE A 760 -12.33 -27.50 29.07
N ASN A 761 -12.47 -26.18 28.91
CA ASN A 761 -13.41 -25.33 29.64
C ASN A 761 -14.30 -24.59 28.63
N PRO A 762 -15.23 -25.26 27.92
CA PRO A 762 -15.97 -24.67 26.80
C PRO A 762 -16.87 -23.49 27.21
N ASN A 763 -17.16 -23.34 28.50
CA ASN A 763 -17.89 -22.21 29.06
C ASN A 763 -17.03 -20.94 29.24
N VAL A 764 -15.70 -21.05 29.13
CA VAL A 764 -14.75 -19.92 29.16
C VAL A 764 -14.48 -19.49 27.73
N ILE A 765 -15.35 -18.61 27.25
CA ILE A 765 -15.25 -18.03 25.90
C ILE A 765 -14.77 -16.60 26.04
N PHE A 766 -13.65 -16.28 25.39
CA PHE A 766 -13.22 -14.89 25.24
C PHE A 766 -13.66 -14.37 23.87
N ASN A 767 -14.44 -13.30 23.83
CA ASN A 767 -14.71 -12.54 22.61
C ASN A 767 -14.14 -11.13 22.78
N GLY A 768 -13.09 -10.82 22.02
CA GLY A 768 -12.52 -9.49 21.91
C GLY A 768 -13.13 -8.76 20.72
N ASN A 769 -14.06 -7.85 20.96
CA ASN A 769 -14.65 -7.03 19.90
C ASN A 769 -13.63 -5.98 19.43
N GLY A 770 -13.33 -5.97 18.13
CA GLY A 770 -12.43 -5.01 17.51
C GLY A 770 -10.99 -5.02 18.01
N LEU A 771 -10.52 -6.08 18.69
CA LEU A 771 -9.17 -6.15 19.26
C LEU A 771 -8.08 -6.55 18.25
N PHE A 772 -8.45 -7.02 17.06
CA PHE A 772 -7.51 -7.38 16.00
C PHE A 772 -7.63 -6.40 14.84
N ASN A 773 -6.52 -5.83 14.37
CA ASN A 773 -6.51 -5.03 13.14
C ASN A 773 -5.34 -5.47 12.28
N TYR A 774 -5.60 -5.97 11.07
CA TYR A 774 -4.53 -6.39 10.16
C TYR A 774 -3.52 -5.26 9.96
N GLN A 775 -2.23 -5.57 10.07
CA GLN A 775 -1.20 -4.59 9.78
C GLN A 775 -1.14 -4.36 8.28
N ASN A 776 -1.66 -3.22 7.83
CA ASN A 776 -1.35 -2.74 6.50
C ASN A 776 0.08 -2.17 6.51
N PRO A 777 1.03 -2.72 5.73
CA PRO A 777 2.36 -2.13 5.59
C PRO A 777 2.31 -0.76 4.92
N ILE A 778 1.26 -0.48 4.14
CA ILE A 778 0.99 0.81 3.51
C ILE A 778 -0.03 1.56 4.38
N LYS A 779 0.41 2.66 4.99
CA LYS A 779 -0.47 3.53 5.79
C LYS A 779 -1.22 4.48 4.87
N THR A 780 -2.53 4.55 5.03
CA THR A 780 -3.37 5.56 4.37
C THR A 780 -3.42 6.82 5.22
N CYS A 781 -3.50 7.98 4.57
CA CYS A 781 -3.59 9.25 5.27
C CYS A 781 -5.04 9.76 5.35
N PRO A 782 -5.37 10.58 6.36
CA PRO A 782 -6.66 11.25 6.48
C PRO A 782 -7.03 11.98 5.19
N ASN A 783 -8.27 11.77 4.72
CA ASN A 783 -8.82 12.35 3.49
C ASN A 783 -7.90 12.27 2.25
N SER A 784 -6.96 11.32 2.18
CA SER A 784 -5.88 11.30 1.16
C SER A 784 -5.11 12.63 1.05
N CYS A 785 -4.92 13.32 2.17
CA CYS A 785 -4.37 14.67 2.24
C CYS A 785 -5.18 15.72 1.46
N THR A 786 -6.51 15.58 1.46
CA THR A 786 -7.54 16.40 0.78
C THR A 786 -7.44 16.34 -0.73
N SER A 787 -6.28 16.68 -1.24
CA SER A 787 -5.89 16.45 -2.61
C SER A 787 -4.36 16.49 -2.69
N LEU A 788 -3.87 16.02 -3.81
CA LEU A 788 -2.46 16.08 -4.15
C LEU A 788 -1.89 17.52 -4.24
N ASN A 789 -2.75 18.53 -4.47
CA ASN A 789 -2.37 19.95 -4.43
C ASN A 789 -2.15 20.44 -3.00
N ASN A 790 -2.77 19.78 -2.04
CA ASN A 790 -2.83 20.19 -0.65
C ASN A 790 -1.70 19.55 0.14
N GLY A 791 -1.48 18.25 -0.05
CA GLY A 791 -0.36 17.55 0.55
C GLY A 791 -0.12 16.17 -0.03
N LYS A 792 0.85 15.48 0.57
CA LYS A 792 1.30 14.16 0.17
C LYS A 792 1.25 13.22 1.38
N CYS A 793 0.68 12.05 1.18
CA CYS A 793 0.65 11.03 2.21
C CYS A 793 2.03 10.36 2.37
N ASN A 794 2.54 10.29 3.61
CA ASN A 794 3.65 9.41 3.96
C ASN A 794 3.09 8.01 4.24
N SER A 795 3.23 7.09 3.29
CA SER A 795 2.72 5.72 3.43
C SER A 795 3.40 4.89 4.52
N ASN A 796 4.51 5.36 5.11
CA ASN A 796 5.16 4.68 6.23
C ASN A 796 4.60 5.15 7.58
N THR A 797 4.25 6.44 7.71
CA THR A 797 3.76 7.04 8.97
C THR A 797 2.27 7.34 8.99
N GLY A 798 1.58 7.31 7.84
CA GLY A 798 0.16 7.68 7.71
C GLY A 798 -0.11 9.17 7.87
N GLU A 799 0.92 10.02 7.88
CA GLU A 799 0.80 11.46 8.05
C GLU A 799 0.82 12.20 6.71
N CYS A 800 0.06 13.29 6.62
CA CYS A 800 0.12 14.18 5.48
C CYS A 800 1.25 15.21 5.62
N GLN A 801 2.13 15.25 4.62
CA GLN A 801 3.03 16.37 4.41
C GLN A 801 2.33 17.43 3.57
N CYS A 802 1.94 18.55 4.17
CA CYS A 802 1.27 19.63 3.44
C CYS A 802 2.23 20.45 2.61
N ASN A 803 1.73 20.93 1.46
CA ASN A 803 2.45 21.87 0.61
C ASN A 803 2.42 23.27 1.24
N ASP A 804 3.34 24.16 0.90
CA ASP A 804 3.53 25.49 1.55
C ASP A 804 2.29 26.40 1.62
N LYS A 805 1.26 26.13 0.80
CA LYS A 805 0.00 26.87 0.78
C LYS A 805 -1.09 26.22 1.63
N PHE A 806 -0.82 25.11 2.29
CA PHE A 806 -1.80 24.31 3.02
C PHE A 806 -1.22 23.79 4.34
N SER A 807 -2.09 23.57 5.31
CA SER A 807 -1.79 23.05 6.65
C SER A 807 -2.94 22.16 7.15
N GLY A 808 -2.77 21.61 8.34
CA GLY A 808 -3.72 20.67 8.96
C GLY A 808 -3.35 19.21 8.71
N PHE A 809 -3.99 18.30 9.45
CA PHE A 809 -3.65 16.87 9.43
C PHE A 809 -3.93 16.16 8.10
N ASP A 810 -4.85 16.71 7.29
CA ASP A 810 -5.18 16.26 5.95
C ASP A 810 -4.90 17.34 4.89
N CYS A 811 -4.17 18.40 5.23
CA CYS A 811 -3.86 19.52 4.34
C CYS A 811 -5.07 20.28 3.77
N SER A 812 -6.26 20.13 4.35
CA SER A 812 -7.47 20.83 3.89
C SER A 812 -7.43 22.34 4.08
N THR A 813 -6.55 22.85 4.95
CA THR A 813 -6.56 24.26 5.39
C THR A 813 -5.59 25.11 4.55
N PRO A 814 -6.04 25.98 3.64
CA PRO A 814 -5.13 26.92 2.98
C PRO A 814 -4.45 27.88 3.97
N ILE A 815 -3.12 27.97 3.89
CA ILE A 815 -2.32 28.99 4.59
C ILE A 815 -2.59 30.33 3.90
N LYS A 816 -3.49 31.13 4.47
CA LYS A 816 -3.47 32.58 4.27
C LYS A 816 -2.64 33.18 5.39
N ILE A 817 -1.81 34.17 5.07
CA ILE A 817 -1.19 35.00 6.10
C ILE A 817 -2.34 35.79 6.74
N ILE A 818 -2.88 35.27 7.84
CA ILE A 818 -3.69 36.06 8.75
C ILE A 818 -2.65 36.86 9.54
N GLU A 819 -2.56 38.17 9.29
CA GLU A 819 -1.56 39.04 9.94
C GLU A 819 -1.69 39.00 11.48
N SER A 820 -2.88 38.64 11.98
CA SER A 820 -3.21 38.51 13.41
C SER A 820 -4.34 37.48 13.62
N ALA A 821 -4.00 36.20 13.81
CA ALA A 821 -4.97 35.24 14.31
C ALA A 821 -5.33 35.57 15.77
N PRO A 822 -6.61 35.55 16.17
CA PRO A 822 -6.99 35.74 17.58
C PRO A 822 -6.36 34.67 18.46
N PRO A 823 -5.84 35.02 19.65
CA PRO A 823 -5.23 34.05 20.55
C PRO A 823 -6.30 33.09 21.08
N THR A 824 -5.93 31.81 21.20
CA THR A 824 -6.74 30.83 21.92
C THR A 824 -6.31 30.85 23.39
N ASN A 825 -7.26 31.11 24.29
CA ASN A 825 -7.02 31.06 25.72
C ASN A 825 -7.52 29.73 26.28
N THR A 826 -6.65 29.04 27.00
CA THR A 826 -6.99 27.81 27.72
C THR A 826 -7.44 28.14 29.14
N SER A 827 -8.62 27.66 29.53
CA SER A 827 -9.10 27.64 30.90
C SER A 827 -9.33 26.18 31.32
N ILE A 828 -8.77 25.79 32.47
CA ILE A 828 -8.92 24.44 33.01
C ILE A 828 -9.73 24.52 34.28
N ASN A 829 -10.90 23.90 34.26
CA ASN A 829 -11.75 23.78 35.43
C ASN A 829 -11.18 22.69 36.36
N LYS A 830 -10.66 23.10 37.51
CA LYS A 830 -9.99 22.22 38.46
C LYS A 830 -10.92 21.22 39.14
N ASP A 831 -12.22 21.54 39.23
CA ASP A 831 -13.23 20.70 39.88
C ASP A 831 -13.80 19.68 38.88
N THR A 832 -14.04 20.09 37.63
CA THR A 832 -14.64 19.22 36.62
C THR A 832 -13.63 18.45 35.77
N GLY A 833 -12.35 18.84 35.81
CA GLY A 833 -11.34 18.36 34.86
C GLY A 833 -11.63 18.79 33.41
N GLY A 834 -12.60 19.69 33.21
CA GLY A 834 -12.97 20.20 31.89
C GLY A 834 -11.98 21.26 31.40
N ILE A 835 -11.80 21.30 30.08
CA ILE A 835 -10.95 22.25 29.38
C ILE A 835 -11.85 23.11 28.52
N GLU A 836 -11.72 24.42 28.66
CA GLU A 836 -12.33 25.41 27.80
C GLU A 836 -11.25 26.08 26.96
N LEU A 837 -11.39 26.01 25.64
CA LEU A 837 -10.56 26.71 24.67
C LEU A 837 -11.40 27.85 24.08
N THR A 838 -11.10 29.08 24.52
CA THR A 838 -11.83 30.28 24.08
C THR A 838 -11.06 30.99 22.99
N ASN A 839 -11.71 31.24 21.85
CA ASN A 839 -11.19 32.03 20.75
C ASN A 839 -12.29 33.02 20.29
N GLN A 840 -12.15 34.28 20.72
CA GLN A 840 -13.17 35.33 20.54
C GLN A 840 -14.56 34.89 21.04
N ASP A 841 -15.51 34.77 20.12
CA ASP A 841 -16.91 34.42 20.32
C ASP A 841 -17.16 32.90 20.39
N THR A 842 -16.14 32.08 20.15
CA THR A 842 -16.22 30.61 20.19
C THR A 842 -15.59 30.04 21.45
N ILE A 843 -16.29 29.13 22.12
CA ILE A 843 -15.82 28.41 23.30
C ILE A 843 -15.92 26.92 22.99
N TYR A 844 -14.79 26.22 22.97
CA TYR A 844 -14.74 24.78 22.81
C TYR A 844 -14.54 24.10 24.17
N GLU A 845 -15.42 23.17 24.52
CA GLU A 845 -15.30 22.35 25.73
C GLU A 845 -14.70 20.99 25.36
N ILE A 846 -13.71 20.53 26.13
CA ILE A 846 -13.16 19.17 26.05
C ILE A 846 -13.21 18.56 27.46
N SER A 847 -13.78 17.37 27.59
CA SER A 847 -13.80 16.67 28.89
C SER A 847 -13.84 15.15 28.73
N ILE A 848 -13.44 14.45 29.79
CA ILE A 848 -13.66 13.02 29.94
C ILE A 848 -14.94 12.83 30.74
N ILE A 849 -15.93 12.16 30.16
CA ILE A 849 -17.25 12.00 30.78
C ILE A 849 -17.27 10.79 31.70
N SER A 850 -16.94 9.61 31.17
CA SER A 850 -17.11 8.35 31.90
C SER A 850 -16.10 7.28 31.48
N LEU A 851 -15.88 6.34 32.39
CA LEU A 851 -15.24 5.06 32.12
C LEU A 851 -16.27 3.95 32.27
N ASN A 852 -16.55 3.23 31.19
CA ASN A 852 -17.55 2.18 31.15
C ASN A 852 -16.87 0.82 31.11
N GLU A 853 -17.32 -0.13 31.93
CA GLU A 853 -17.03 -1.55 31.79
C GLU A 853 -18.03 -2.15 30.81
N ILE A 854 -17.52 -2.73 29.73
CA ILE A 854 -18.31 -3.30 28.63
C ILE A 854 -18.21 -4.82 28.71
N SER A 855 -19.36 -5.46 28.71
CA SER A 855 -19.49 -6.91 28.65
C SER A 855 -19.14 -7.46 27.28
N ILE A 856 -18.88 -8.77 27.23
CA ILE A 856 -18.62 -9.54 26.00
C ILE A 856 -19.72 -9.39 24.92
N ASP A 857 -20.96 -9.11 25.31
CA ASP A 857 -22.09 -8.87 24.39
C ASP A 857 -22.22 -7.41 23.93
N GLY A 858 -21.34 -6.51 24.39
CA GLY A 858 -21.34 -5.09 24.09
C GLY A 858 -22.20 -4.24 25.04
N SER A 859 -22.87 -4.84 26.04
CA SER A 859 -23.64 -4.07 27.02
C SER A 859 -22.74 -3.38 28.05
N ILE A 860 -23.15 -2.20 28.51
CA ILE A 860 -22.48 -1.49 29.62
C ILE A 860 -22.88 -2.17 30.93
N ILE A 861 -21.91 -2.80 31.60
CA ILE A 861 -22.09 -3.47 32.91
C ILE A 861 -22.02 -2.45 34.05
N LYS A 862 -21.08 -1.51 33.93
CA LYS A 862 -20.84 -0.49 34.95
C LYS A 862 -20.36 0.78 34.27
N SER A 863 -20.88 1.93 34.69
CA SER A 863 -20.44 3.24 34.20
C SER A 863 -19.96 4.08 35.38
N HIS A 864 -18.73 4.57 35.31
CA HIS A 864 -18.15 5.47 36.28
C HIS A 864 -18.13 6.89 35.71
N GLN A 865 -18.90 7.79 36.31
CA GLN A 865 -18.89 9.20 35.94
C GLN A 865 -17.61 9.87 36.45
N LEU A 866 -16.83 10.44 35.53
CA LEU A 866 -15.54 11.07 35.81
C LEU A 866 -15.65 12.60 35.89
N LYS A 867 -16.51 13.20 35.05
CA LYS A 867 -16.76 14.65 35.06
C LYS A 867 -17.22 15.11 36.45
N GLY A 868 -16.56 16.13 37.01
CA GLY A 868 -16.90 16.70 38.32
C GLY A 868 -16.29 16.01 39.54
N ASN A 869 -15.52 14.93 39.36
CA ASN A 869 -15.03 14.10 40.47
C ASN A 869 -13.49 14.06 40.57
N TRP A 870 -12.80 15.02 39.98
CA TRP A 870 -11.33 15.06 39.95
C TRP A 870 -10.76 15.72 41.20
N SER A 871 -9.65 15.18 41.71
CA SER A 871 -8.81 15.80 42.73
C SER A 871 -7.54 16.34 42.08
N SER A 872 -7.30 17.65 42.17
CA SER A 872 -6.09 18.29 41.61
C SER A 872 -4.85 17.95 42.44
N ASP A 873 -3.75 17.58 41.78
CA ASP A 873 -2.45 17.41 42.42
C ASP A 873 -1.79 18.79 42.59
N ASN A 874 -2.09 19.46 43.71
CA ASN A 874 -1.65 20.83 44.00
C ASN A 874 -0.12 21.02 43.96
N THR A 875 0.66 19.94 44.00
CA THR A 875 2.13 20.01 43.96
C THR A 875 2.70 20.53 42.63
N THR A 876 1.91 20.49 41.55
CA THR A 876 2.36 20.85 40.18
C THR A 876 1.75 22.14 39.62
N ILE A 877 0.89 22.83 40.37
CA ILE A 877 0.06 23.91 39.84
C ILE A 877 0.53 25.27 40.39
N THR A 878 1.51 25.89 39.72
CA THR A 878 1.75 27.33 39.82
C THR A 878 0.88 28.09 38.80
N PRO A 879 0.59 29.39 38.98
CA PRO A 879 -0.19 30.19 38.02
C PRO A 879 0.36 30.17 36.59
N ASP A 880 1.69 30.03 36.46
CA ASP A 880 2.38 29.94 35.16
C ASP A 880 2.54 28.51 34.64
N SER A 881 2.10 27.49 35.41
CA SER A 881 2.23 26.09 35.00
C SER A 881 1.51 25.84 33.69
N ASN A 882 2.19 25.16 32.76
CA ASN A 882 1.60 24.63 31.54
C ASN A 882 1.31 23.13 31.67
N TYR A 883 1.37 22.58 32.89
CA TYR A 883 1.18 21.17 33.18
C TYR A 883 0.23 21.00 34.36
N PHE A 884 -0.86 20.27 34.14
CA PHE A 884 -1.92 20.06 35.12
C PHE A 884 -2.16 18.58 35.28
N LYS A 885 -2.23 18.12 36.54
CA LYS A 885 -2.42 16.71 36.87
C LYS A 885 -3.60 16.56 37.82
N PHE A 886 -4.50 15.69 37.44
CA PHE A 886 -5.70 15.32 38.18
C PHE A 886 -5.66 13.83 38.48
N SER A 887 -6.29 13.44 39.58
CA SER A 887 -6.49 12.03 39.88
C SER A 887 -7.87 11.79 40.47
N GLN A 888 -8.40 10.60 40.21
CA GLN A 888 -9.66 10.14 40.75
C GLN A 888 -9.52 8.68 41.17
N GLN A 889 -9.87 8.38 42.42
CA GLN A 889 -10.07 7.02 42.89
C GLN A 889 -11.52 6.63 42.64
N LEU A 890 -11.77 5.54 41.92
CA LEU A 890 -13.14 5.09 41.66
C LEU A 890 -13.78 4.52 42.94
N ILE A 891 -15.03 4.91 43.21
CA ILE A 891 -15.78 4.39 44.37
C ILE A 891 -16.01 2.89 44.20
N ASN A 892 -15.77 2.11 45.26
CA ASN A 892 -15.90 0.64 45.29
C ASN A 892 -15.09 -0.06 44.19
N ASN A 893 -13.94 0.50 43.81
CA ASN A 893 -12.98 -0.11 42.90
C ASN A 893 -11.57 0.31 43.33
N THR A 894 -10.58 -0.58 43.17
CA THR A 894 -9.17 -0.26 43.42
C THR A 894 -8.58 0.70 42.38
N CYS A 895 -9.33 0.96 41.29
CA CYS A 895 -8.90 1.78 40.17
C CYS A 895 -8.53 3.21 40.56
N LYS A 896 -7.33 3.62 40.17
CA LYS A 896 -6.92 5.01 40.14
C LYS A 896 -6.79 5.47 38.70
N ILE A 897 -7.46 6.58 38.38
CA ILE A 897 -7.33 7.25 37.09
C ILE A 897 -6.52 8.52 37.29
N THR A 898 -5.46 8.69 36.50
CA THR A 898 -4.65 9.91 36.45
C THR A 898 -4.86 10.58 35.11
N PHE A 899 -5.29 11.84 35.12
CA PHE A 899 -5.51 12.65 33.94
C PHE A 899 -4.52 13.82 33.93
N THR A 900 -3.77 13.94 32.85
CA THR A 900 -2.71 14.94 32.70
C THR A 900 -2.99 15.81 31.48
N ILE A 901 -2.76 17.11 31.62
CA ILE A 901 -2.94 18.13 30.58
C ILE A 901 -1.62 18.88 30.45
N GLU A 902 -1.02 18.91 29.27
CA GLU A 902 0.15 19.72 28.94
C GLU A 902 -0.22 20.74 27.85
N GLU A 903 -0.11 22.03 28.16
CA GLU A 903 -0.26 23.13 27.22
C GLU A 903 1.08 23.45 26.56
N ILE A 904 1.11 23.48 25.22
CA ILE A 904 2.33 23.66 24.43
C ILE A 904 2.57 25.16 24.17
N LYS A 905 3.08 25.90 25.16
CA LYS A 905 3.18 27.37 25.08
C LYS A 905 4.31 27.93 24.20
N LEU A 906 5.49 27.31 24.19
CA LEU A 906 6.71 27.96 23.67
C LEU A 906 6.97 27.70 22.19
N LYS A 907 6.89 26.45 21.78
CA LYS A 907 7.16 25.96 20.43
C LYS A 907 6.56 24.58 20.25
N ASP A 908 6.39 24.19 19.00
CA ASP A 908 6.01 22.84 18.63
C ASP A 908 6.90 21.79 19.32
N LYS A 909 6.30 20.70 19.77
CA LYS A 909 6.97 19.62 20.49
C LYS A 909 6.63 18.27 19.87
N SER A 910 7.64 17.44 19.68
CA SER A 910 7.47 16.06 19.21
C SER A 910 7.35 15.12 20.40
N PHE A 911 6.42 14.17 20.29
CA PHE A 911 6.15 13.13 21.28
C PHE A 911 6.22 11.76 20.62
N THR A 912 6.51 10.75 21.42
CA THR A 912 6.46 9.34 20.99
C THR A 912 5.52 8.60 21.92
N PHE A 913 4.52 7.92 21.35
CA PHE A 913 3.55 7.11 22.07
C PHE A 913 3.44 5.74 21.39
N GLY A 914 3.78 4.68 22.12
CA GLY A 914 3.88 3.34 21.55
C GLY A 914 4.90 3.29 20.41
N SER A 915 4.45 2.91 19.21
CA SER A 915 5.30 2.91 18.00
C SER A 915 5.19 4.19 17.16
N THR A 916 4.38 5.17 17.58
CA THR A 916 4.04 6.35 16.78
C THR A 916 4.77 7.57 17.32
N THR A 917 5.43 8.32 16.44
CA THR A 917 5.99 9.65 16.75
C THR A 917 5.14 10.70 16.08
N PHE A 918 4.78 11.75 16.80
CA PHE A 918 3.88 12.79 16.31
C PHE A 918 4.29 14.17 16.83
N LYS A 919 3.92 15.21 16.09
CA LYS A 919 4.12 16.61 16.47
C LYS A 919 2.84 17.19 17.08
N VAL A 920 2.98 17.95 18.16
CA VAL A 920 1.93 18.80 18.72
C VAL A 920 2.40 20.25 18.55
N GLU A 921 1.57 21.06 17.90
CA GLU A 921 1.90 22.45 17.57
C GLU A 921 1.83 23.36 18.80
N LYS A 922 2.52 24.49 18.72
CA LYS A 922 2.39 25.57 19.71
C LYS A 922 0.93 25.98 19.86
N ASP A 923 0.55 26.38 21.08
CA ASP A 923 -0.80 26.83 21.46
C ASP A 923 -1.86 25.71 21.38
N SER A 924 -1.41 24.45 21.33
CA SER A 924 -2.24 23.24 21.43
C SER A 924 -2.13 22.58 22.81
N ILE A 925 -3.02 21.61 23.07
CA ILE A 925 -3.08 20.85 24.34
C ILE A 925 -2.87 19.37 24.07
N LYS A 926 -1.96 18.77 24.83
CA LYS A 926 -1.77 17.33 24.89
C LYS A 926 -2.39 16.76 26.17
N LEU A 927 -3.13 15.68 26.03
CA LEU A 927 -3.75 14.97 27.13
C LEU A 927 -3.06 13.63 27.36
N SER A 928 -3.12 13.12 28.60
CA SER A 928 -2.69 11.76 28.93
C SER A 928 -3.61 11.17 29.99
N VAL A 929 -4.13 9.97 29.76
CA VAL A 929 -5.03 9.27 30.69
C VAL A 929 -4.40 7.93 31.04
N LEU A 930 -4.09 7.76 32.33
CA LEU A 930 -3.55 6.53 32.89
C LEU A 930 -4.60 5.91 33.82
N ILE A 931 -5.13 4.75 33.42
CA ILE A 931 -6.08 3.95 34.20
C ILE A 931 -5.28 2.79 34.82
N GLN A 932 -5.25 2.70 36.14
CA GLN A 932 -4.47 1.69 36.87
C GLN A 932 -5.37 0.90 37.81
N ASP A 933 -5.13 -0.41 37.89
CA ASP A 933 -5.74 -1.34 38.84
C ASP A 933 -7.28 -1.37 38.80
N TYR A 934 -7.86 -1.30 37.59
CA TYR A 934 -9.30 -1.48 37.42
C TYR A 934 -9.74 -2.90 37.78
N GLN A 935 -10.61 -3.01 38.77
CA GLN A 935 -11.21 -4.28 39.15
C GLN A 935 -12.42 -4.58 38.26
N TYR A 936 -12.22 -5.42 37.24
CA TYR A 936 -13.29 -5.90 36.35
C TYR A 936 -14.21 -6.88 37.08
N GLN A 937 -15.50 -6.83 36.77
CA GLN A 937 -16.49 -7.82 37.23
C GLN A 937 -16.25 -9.19 36.58
N SER A 938 -15.69 -9.23 35.37
CA SER A 938 -15.34 -10.44 34.64
C SER A 938 -14.04 -10.24 33.86
N SER A 939 -13.21 -11.29 33.75
CA SER A 939 -12.01 -11.26 32.90
C SER A 939 -12.33 -11.08 31.41
N LEU A 940 -13.59 -11.32 31.03
CA LEU A 940 -14.08 -11.17 29.66
C LEU A 940 -14.49 -9.74 29.30
N ASN A 941 -14.54 -8.85 30.29
CA ASN A 941 -14.97 -7.47 30.10
C ASN A 941 -13.81 -6.58 29.64
N THR A 942 -14.16 -5.53 28.91
CA THR A 942 -13.24 -4.49 28.42
C THR A 942 -13.64 -3.12 28.98
N LEU A 943 -12.81 -2.11 28.77
CA LEU A 943 -13.15 -0.73 29.16
C LEU A 943 -13.46 0.13 27.94
N GLN A 944 -14.30 1.13 28.13
CA GLN A 944 -14.53 2.20 27.15
C GLN A 944 -14.44 3.55 27.85
N LEU A 945 -13.48 4.38 27.42
CA LEU A 945 -13.29 5.73 27.93
C LEU A 945 -14.00 6.74 27.02
N ILE A 946 -14.85 7.58 27.58
CA ILE A 946 -15.67 8.53 26.82
C ILE A 946 -15.07 9.93 26.86
N PHE A 947 -14.66 10.42 25.69
CA PHE A 947 -14.33 11.83 25.46
C PHE A 947 -15.54 12.57 24.91
N TYR A 948 -15.66 13.83 25.32
CA TYR A 948 -16.69 14.75 24.86
C TYR A 948 -16.04 16.04 24.39
N SER A 949 -16.49 16.52 23.24
CA SER A 949 -16.11 17.82 22.70
C SER A 949 -17.34 18.57 22.22
N ALA A 950 -17.45 19.85 22.57
CA ALA A 950 -18.58 20.69 22.19
C ALA A 950 -18.16 22.12 21.89
N VAL A 951 -19.04 22.87 21.20
CA VAL A 951 -18.82 24.29 20.89
C VAL A 951 -20.02 25.17 21.26
N GLY A 952 -19.77 26.20 22.06
CA GLY A 952 -20.72 27.23 22.48
C GLY A 952 -20.51 28.58 21.76
N ASN A 953 -21.29 29.59 22.14
CA ASN A 953 -20.99 31.00 21.85
C ASN A 953 -20.70 31.71 23.17
N ASP A 954 -19.79 32.69 23.17
CA ASP A 954 -19.78 33.70 24.23
C ASP A 954 -21.01 34.62 24.05
N SER A 955 -21.85 34.72 25.08
CA SER A 955 -23.11 35.48 25.02
C SER A 955 -22.90 37.01 24.94
N ASN A 956 -21.65 37.50 25.09
CA ASN A 956 -21.33 38.92 25.15
C ASN A 956 -20.78 39.54 23.84
N SER A 957 -20.76 38.83 22.70
CA SER A 957 -20.25 39.40 21.44
C SER A 957 -21.34 40.17 20.65
N ASN A 958 -21.43 41.49 20.86
CA ASN A 958 -22.12 42.40 19.94
C ASN A 958 -21.19 42.72 18.76
N ASN A 959 -21.20 41.93 17.67
CA ASN A 959 -20.50 42.32 16.44
C ASN A 959 -21.21 41.85 15.16
N ASP A 960 -21.11 42.71 14.15
CA ASP A 960 -21.61 42.55 12.78
C ASP A 960 -20.75 41.51 12.03
N ASP A 961 -20.91 40.23 12.36
CA ASP A 961 -19.89 39.21 12.09
C ASP A 961 -19.87 38.68 10.65
N CYS A 962 -18.91 39.17 9.89
CA CYS A 962 -18.45 38.60 8.64
C CYS A 962 -17.77 37.21 8.78
N ASN A 963 -17.59 36.73 10.03
CA ASN A 963 -17.06 35.40 10.37
C ASN A 963 -18.14 34.39 10.77
N LYS A 964 -19.41 34.80 10.91
CA LYS A 964 -20.51 33.92 11.34
C LYS A 964 -20.67 32.72 10.39
N GLN A 965 -20.59 31.53 10.95
CA GLN A 965 -20.76 30.27 10.24
C GLN A 965 -21.44 29.25 11.16
N ASP A 966 -22.33 28.45 10.57
CA ASP A 966 -23.01 27.38 11.29
C ASP A 966 -22.02 26.35 11.83
N THR A 967 -22.42 25.67 12.90
CA THR A 967 -21.60 24.60 13.47
C THR A 967 -21.59 23.39 12.55
N SER A 968 -20.39 22.90 12.22
CA SER A 968 -20.18 21.69 11.43
C SER A 968 -19.26 20.74 12.17
N ILE A 969 -19.62 19.46 12.21
CA ILE A 969 -18.84 18.39 12.84
C ILE A 969 -18.42 17.39 11.78
N ASP A 970 -17.11 17.25 11.55
CA ASP A 970 -16.55 16.24 10.67
C ASP A 970 -15.92 15.10 11.49
N THR A 971 -16.43 13.89 11.26
CA THR A 971 -15.95 12.63 11.85
C THR A 971 -15.57 11.61 10.77
N SER A 972 -15.50 12.03 9.49
CA SER A 972 -15.16 11.16 8.36
C SER A 972 -13.73 10.60 8.46
N ASN A 973 -12.85 11.33 9.14
CA ASN A 973 -11.48 10.92 9.45
C ASN A 973 -11.34 10.15 10.79
N ALA A 974 -12.45 9.75 11.42
CA ALA A 974 -12.46 8.78 12.51
C ALA A 974 -12.53 7.35 11.94
N ASN A 975 -11.46 6.95 11.25
CA ASN A 975 -11.32 5.62 10.66
C ASN A 975 -10.28 4.76 11.40
N ASN A 976 -10.75 3.68 12.04
CA ASN A 976 -9.92 2.70 12.74
C ASN A 976 -8.89 1.95 11.86
N GLN A 977 -8.93 2.12 10.53
CA GLN A 977 -7.89 1.65 9.61
C GLN A 977 -6.67 2.56 9.52
N GLN A 978 -6.79 3.81 9.96
CA GLN A 978 -5.70 4.79 10.02
C GLN A 978 -4.91 4.63 11.32
N ILE A 979 -3.72 5.24 11.39
CA ILE A 979 -2.90 5.25 12.62
C ILE A 979 -3.56 6.12 13.70
N SER A 980 -4.22 7.21 13.28
CA SER A 980 -4.91 8.14 14.16
C SER A 980 -6.27 8.47 13.60
N ASN A 981 -7.25 8.61 14.49
CA ASN A 981 -8.56 9.15 14.22
C ASN A 981 -8.56 10.66 14.45
N TYR A 982 -9.29 11.40 13.61
CA TYR A 982 -9.47 12.84 13.74
C TYR A 982 -10.94 13.21 13.82
N ILE A 983 -11.25 14.13 14.73
CA ILE A 983 -12.55 14.81 14.81
C ILE A 983 -12.34 16.30 14.60
N GLN A 984 -13.26 16.95 13.89
CA GLN A 984 -13.25 18.40 13.72
C GLN A 984 -14.60 19.00 14.11
N ILE A 985 -14.58 20.10 14.87
CA ILE A 985 -15.76 20.91 15.16
C ILE A 985 -15.46 22.32 14.69
N SER A 986 -16.17 22.79 13.66
CA SER A 986 -16.00 24.12 13.09
C SER A 986 -17.17 25.03 13.44
N LYS A 987 -16.88 26.28 13.83
CA LYS A 987 -17.86 27.32 14.10
C LYS A 987 -17.24 28.71 13.93
N ASN A 988 -18.00 29.65 13.35
CA ASN A 988 -17.59 31.05 13.17
C ASN A 988 -16.18 31.26 12.58
N SER A 989 -15.80 30.45 11.58
CA SER A 989 -14.46 30.45 10.96
C SER A 989 -13.32 30.04 11.92
N LYS A 990 -13.60 29.22 12.93
CA LYS A 990 -12.63 28.54 13.80
C LYS A 990 -12.92 27.04 13.77
N THR A 991 -11.91 26.21 13.99
CA THR A 991 -12.02 24.74 13.96
C THR A 991 -11.24 24.11 15.10
N LEU A 992 -11.90 23.41 16.01
CA LEU A 992 -11.27 22.48 16.94
C LEU A 992 -10.91 21.20 16.20
N VAL A 993 -9.69 20.72 16.35
CA VAL A 993 -9.21 19.43 15.86
C VAL A 993 -8.79 18.58 17.05
N GLY A 994 -9.35 17.38 17.17
CA GLY A 994 -8.93 16.37 18.14
C GLY A 994 -8.30 15.18 17.44
N ARG A 995 -7.08 14.79 17.83
CA ARG A 995 -6.37 13.61 17.32
C ARG A 995 -6.33 12.52 18.39
N PHE A 996 -6.72 11.31 17.98
CA PHE A 996 -6.73 10.12 18.83
C PHE A 996 -5.93 9.01 18.14
N ILE A 997 -4.78 8.66 18.71
CA ILE A 997 -3.95 7.58 18.17
C ILE A 997 -4.65 6.24 18.42
N ASN A 998 -4.73 5.38 17.40
CA ASN A 998 -5.36 4.05 17.48
C ASN A 998 -4.46 3.02 18.17
N GLN A 999 -3.83 3.45 19.26
CA GLN A 999 -2.96 2.65 20.11
C GLN A 999 -3.24 2.93 21.58
N VAL A 1000 -3.07 1.92 22.40
CA VAL A 1000 -3.04 1.99 23.86
C VAL A 1000 -1.78 1.30 24.34
N ILE A 1001 -1.13 1.83 25.38
CA ILE A 1001 -0.10 1.07 26.09
C ILE A 1001 -0.82 0.33 27.21
N ALA A 1002 -1.11 -0.95 26.97
CA ALA A 1002 -1.74 -1.87 27.90
C ALA A 1002 -0.66 -2.73 28.56
N ASP A 1003 -0.52 -2.65 29.89
CA ASP A 1003 0.48 -3.39 30.67
C ASP A 1003 1.89 -3.28 30.07
N SER A 1004 2.33 -2.04 29.84
CA SER A 1004 3.62 -1.68 29.21
C SER A 1004 3.82 -2.13 27.75
N ARG A 1005 2.78 -2.60 27.06
CA ARG A 1005 2.83 -3.04 25.66
C ARG A 1005 1.90 -2.20 24.78
N SER A 1006 2.42 -1.65 23.68
CA SER A 1006 1.58 -1.01 22.67
C SER A 1006 0.73 -2.04 21.93
N THR A 1007 -0.57 -1.77 21.81
CA THR A 1007 -1.55 -2.57 21.09
C THR A 1007 -2.59 -1.69 20.42
N PHE A 1008 -3.27 -2.21 19.40
CA PHE A 1008 -4.34 -1.51 18.70
C PHE A 1008 -5.50 -1.17 19.64
N MET A 1009 -6.05 0.02 19.46
CA MET A 1009 -7.27 0.49 20.11
C MET A 1009 -8.21 1.02 19.03
N SER A 1010 -9.49 0.64 19.08
CA SER A 1010 -10.51 1.22 18.22
C SER A 1010 -11.21 2.38 18.90
N SER A 1011 -11.70 3.34 18.10
CA SER A 1011 -12.62 4.36 18.55
C SER A 1011 -14.01 4.18 17.93
N THR A 1012 -15.03 4.66 18.64
CA THR A 1012 -16.42 4.66 18.19
C THR A 1012 -17.01 6.05 18.37
N ILE A 1013 -17.59 6.60 17.31
CA ILE A 1013 -18.38 7.83 17.40
C ILE A 1013 -19.72 7.49 18.03
N ILE A 1014 -19.99 8.06 19.20
CA ILE A 1014 -21.28 7.95 19.88
C ILE A 1014 -22.07 9.20 19.48
N LYS A 1015 -22.97 9.04 18.50
CA LYS A 1015 -23.91 10.10 18.14
C LYS A 1015 -24.99 10.15 19.21
N ASP A 1016 -25.24 11.34 19.77
CA ASP A 1016 -26.44 11.57 20.54
C ASP A 1016 -27.62 11.58 19.56
N ASN A 1017 -28.42 10.50 19.55
CA ASN A 1017 -29.62 10.41 18.72
C ASN A 1017 -30.76 11.28 19.29
N ASP A 1018 -30.69 11.70 20.56
CA ASP A 1018 -31.80 12.34 21.26
C ASP A 1018 -31.76 13.88 21.21
N ASN A 1019 -30.64 14.47 20.80
CA ASN A 1019 -30.57 15.91 20.56
C ASN A 1019 -30.08 16.20 19.14
N ASN A 1020 -30.91 16.87 18.34
CA ASN A 1020 -30.50 17.54 17.11
C ASN A 1020 -29.48 18.70 17.35
N SER A 1021 -28.77 18.72 18.47
CA SER A 1021 -27.70 19.70 18.72
C SER A 1021 -26.48 19.33 17.89
N SER A 1022 -26.35 20.00 16.75
CA SER A 1022 -25.20 19.94 15.83
C SER A 1022 -23.88 20.44 16.42
N SER A 1023 -23.78 20.60 17.75
CA SER A 1023 -22.70 21.33 18.43
C SER A 1023 -21.79 20.48 19.32
N SER A 1024 -21.99 19.16 19.41
CA SER A 1024 -21.18 18.27 20.25
C SER A 1024 -20.93 16.90 19.62
N VAL A 1025 -19.81 16.27 19.98
CA VAL A 1025 -19.45 14.91 19.59
C VAL A 1025 -18.90 14.13 20.79
N MET A 1026 -19.29 12.86 20.90
CA MET A 1026 -18.75 11.93 21.89
C MET A 1026 -17.94 10.85 21.18
N LEU A 1027 -16.73 10.59 21.68
CA LEU A 1027 -15.85 9.55 21.19
C LEU A 1027 -15.61 8.52 22.30
N GLY A 1028 -15.99 7.28 22.04
CA GLY A 1028 -15.66 6.14 22.90
C GLY A 1028 -14.35 5.50 22.45
N LEU A 1029 -13.36 5.45 23.33
CA LEU A 1029 -12.10 4.75 23.14
C LEU A 1029 -12.20 3.35 23.74
N ASN A 1030 -12.17 2.30 22.90
CA ASN A 1030 -12.37 0.91 23.32
C ASN A 1030 -11.04 0.28 23.72
N LEU A 1031 -10.84 0.12 25.02
CA LEU A 1031 -9.61 -0.36 25.63
C LEU A 1031 -9.70 -1.87 25.89
N PRO A 1032 -8.62 -2.63 25.67
CA PRO A 1032 -8.58 -4.04 26.05
C PRO A 1032 -8.64 -4.19 27.58
N HIS A 1033 -8.74 -5.43 28.05
CA HIS A 1033 -8.54 -5.73 29.45
C HIS A 1033 -7.09 -5.39 29.84
N CYS A 1034 -6.90 -4.52 30.82
CA CYS A 1034 -5.58 -4.06 31.24
C CYS A 1034 -5.54 -3.80 32.73
N LYS A 1035 -4.38 -4.03 33.36
CA LYS A 1035 -4.08 -3.55 34.70
C LYS A 1035 -3.66 -2.09 34.63
N GLU A 1036 -2.85 -1.74 33.63
CA GLU A 1036 -2.51 -0.37 33.29
C GLU A 1036 -2.88 -0.08 31.84
N CYS A 1037 -3.72 0.92 31.61
CA CYS A 1037 -3.99 1.47 30.28
C CYS A 1037 -3.57 2.93 30.24
N LEU A 1038 -2.61 3.25 29.36
CA LEU A 1038 -2.22 4.63 29.06
C LEU A 1038 -2.72 5.02 27.67
N ILE A 1039 -3.25 6.24 27.54
CA ILE A 1039 -3.80 6.82 26.32
C ILE A 1039 -3.35 8.28 26.21
N ASP A 1040 -3.08 8.76 24.99
CA ASP A 1040 -2.42 10.05 24.77
C ASP A 1040 -3.03 10.86 23.61
N PRO A 1041 -4.27 11.40 23.75
CA PRO A 1041 -4.88 12.23 22.73
C PRO A 1041 -4.39 13.68 22.78
N ASP A 1042 -4.60 14.44 21.72
CA ASP A 1042 -4.25 15.87 21.66
C ASP A 1042 -5.29 16.70 20.89
N PHE A 1043 -5.36 17.99 21.22
CA PHE A 1043 -6.35 18.92 20.72
C PHE A 1043 -5.71 20.26 20.35
N SER A 1044 -6.18 20.87 19.26
CA SER A 1044 -5.74 22.18 18.77
C SER A 1044 -6.94 22.98 18.25
N VAL A 1045 -6.94 24.30 18.42
CA VAL A 1045 -7.92 25.20 17.77
C VAL A 1045 -7.22 25.95 16.65
N LEU A 1046 -7.73 25.78 15.43
CA LEU A 1046 -7.27 26.44 14.22
C LEU A 1046 -8.23 27.57 13.84
N VAL A 1047 -7.70 28.62 13.22
CA VAL A 1047 -8.52 29.67 12.60
C VAL A 1047 -8.68 29.34 11.12
N SER A 1048 -9.92 29.34 10.62
CA SER A 1048 -10.23 28.99 9.25
C SER A 1048 -9.76 30.08 8.27
N PRO A 1049 -9.38 29.75 7.02
CA PRO A 1049 -8.80 30.70 6.07
C PRO A 1049 -9.76 31.78 5.56
N ASP A 1050 -11.05 31.64 5.82
CA ASP A 1050 -12.11 32.60 5.55
C ASP A 1050 -12.35 33.59 6.70
N PHE A 1051 -11.66 33.42 7.82
CA PHE A 1051 -11.62 34.37 8.92
C PHE A 1051 -11.20 35.77 8.44
N LYS A 1052 -11.90 36.78 8.94
CA LYS A 1052 -11.66 38.20 8.71
C LYS A 1052 -11.42 38.86 10.06
N GLU A 1053 -10.26 39.51 10.21
CA GLU A 1053 -9.88 40.24 11.42
C GLU A 1053 -10.85 41.40 11.73
N SER A 1054 -11.24 42.13 10.69
CA SER A 1054 -12.24 43.20 10.76
C SER A 1054 -13.23 43.05 9.62
N CYS A 1055 -14.51 43.25 9.91
CA CYS A 1055 -15.48 43.42 8.87
C CYS A 1055 -15.23 44.80 8.24
N ASN A 1056 -14.70 44.84 7.02
CA ASN A 1056 -14.55 46.09 6.29
C ASN A 1056 -15.92 46.78 6.23
N GLU A 1057 -16.12 47.85 7.00
CA GLU A 1057 -17.29 48.73 6.85
C GLU A 1057 -17.30 49.44 5.48
N SER A 1058 -16.24 49.31 4.69
CA SER A 1058 -16.08 49.92 3.37
C SER A 1058 -16.56 49.04 2.21
N THR A 1059 -17.72 48.39 2.35
CA THR A 1059 -18.69 48.32 1.24
C THR A 1059 -20.11 48.32 1.80
N ASN A 1060 -20.44 49.38 2.53
CA ASN A 1060 -21.61 50.17 2.13
C ASN A 1060 -21.46 50.48 0.63
N LYS A 1061 -21.75 49.49 -0.24
CA LYS A 1061 -21.94 49.65 -1.68
C LYS A 1061 -23.12 50.60 -1.78
N ASN A 1062 -22.81 51.88 -1.75
CA ASN A 1062 -23.60 53.01 -2.15
C ASN A 1062 -25.09 52.67 -2.17
N LYS A 1063 -25.77 52.67 -1.01
CA LYS A 1063 -27.25 52.54 -0.97
C LYS A 1063 -27.93 53.59 -1.85
N TRP A 1064 -27.20 54.64 -2.24
CA TRP A 1064 -27.59 55.65 -3.23
C TRP A 1064 -27.48 55.19 -4.70
N LEU A 1065 -26.66 54.18 -5.03
CA LEU A 1065 -26.44 53.69 -6.39
C LEU A 1065 -27.69 53.03 -6.97
N ILE A 1066 -28.44 52.24 -6.20
CA ILE A 1066 -29.69 51.63 -6.69
C ILE A 1066 -30.76 52.71 -6.98
N PRO A 1067 -31.06 53.65 -6.06
CA PRO A 1067 -31.90 54.79 -6.38
C PRO A 1067 -31.39 55.59 -7.58
N VAL A 1068 -30.09 55.89 -7.69
CA VAL A 1068 -29.58 56.72 -8.80
C VAL A 1068 -29.59 56.00 -10.14
N VAL A 1069 -29.21 54.73 -10.20
CA VAL A 1069 -29.23 53.92 -11.43
C VAL A 1069 -30.67 53.66 -11.90
N VAL A 1070 -31.65 53.63 -11.00
CA VAL A 1070 -33.07 53.47 -11.37
C VAL A 1070 -33.73 54.82 -11.67
N ILE A 1071 -33.51 55.86 -10.85
CA ILE A 1071 -34.20 57.15 -10.95
C ILE A 1071 -33.66 57.99 -12.11
N VAL A 1072 -32.34 58.03 -12.34
CA VAL A 1072 -31.77 58.89 -13.39
C VAL A 1072 -32.24 58.50 -14.79
N PRO A 1073 -32.30 57.20 -15.19
CA PRO A 1073 -32.86 56.82 -16.48
C PRO A 1073 -34.37 57.06 -16.56
N VAL A 1074 -35.13 56.83 -15.49
CA VAL A 1074 -36.58 57.07 -15.47
C VAL A 1074 -36.90 58.56 -15.63
N VAL A 1075 -36.18 59.44 -14.94
CA VAL A 1075 -36.31 60.89 -15.09
C VAL A 1075 -35.83 61.33 -16.47
N GLY A 1076 -34.73 60.77 -16.98
CA GLY A 1076 -34.24 61.02 -18.33
C GLY A 1076 -35.26 60.64 -19.42
N CYS A 1077 -35.87 59.46 -19.31
CA CYS A 1077 -36.94 59.02 -20.21
C CYS A 1077 -38.18 59.91 -20.10
N ALA A 1078 -38.60 60.32 -18.89
CA ALA A 1078 -39.75 61.19 -18.71
C ALA A 1078 -39.54 62.58 -19.32
N VAL A 1079 -38.33 63.15 -19.22
CA VAL A 1079 -37.96 64.43 -19.83
C VAL A 1079 -37.90 64.33 -21.35
N ILE A 1080 -37.36 63.23 -21.91
CA ILE A 1080 -37.36 63.01 -23.37
C ILE A 1080 -38.78 62.86 -23.90
N VAL A 1081 -39.64 62.11 -23.21
CA VAL A 1081 -41.05 61.92 -23.60
C VAL A 1081 -41.81 63.25 -23.57
N THR A 1082 -41.64 64.07 -22.52
CA THR A 1082 -42.29 65.38 -22.43
C THR A 1082 -41.81 66.37 -23.48
N LEU A 1083 -40.50 66.41 -23.79
CA LEU A 1083 -39.95 67.24 -24.86
C LEU A 1083 -40.37 66.77 -26.27
N SER A 1084 -40.70 65.48 -26.45
CA SER A 1084 -41.17 64.95 -27.74
C SER A 1084 -42.67 65.14 -27.99
N ILE A 1085 -43.43 65.62 -26.99
CA ILE A 1085 -44.88 65.87 -27.08
C ILE A 1085 -45.20 67.37 -27.28
N GLN A 1086 -44.20 68.25 -27.19
CA GLN A 1086 -44.25 69.63 -27.71
C GLN A 1086 -43.66 69.69 -29.12
#